data_AF-A0AAU8NAL3-F1
#
_entry.id   AF-A0AAU8NAL3-F1
#
_cell.length_a   1.000
_cell.length_b   1.000
_cell.length_c   1.000
_cell.angle_alpha   90.00
_cell.angle_beta   90.00
_cell.angle_gamma   90.00
#
_symmetry.space_group_name_H-M   'P 1'
#
loop_
_entity.id
_entity.type
_entity.pdbx_description
1 polymer ?
#
loop_
_entity_poly.entity_id
_entity_poly.type
_entity_poly.pdbx_seq_one_letter_code
_entity_poly.pdbx_strand_id
1 'polypeptide(L)'
;MKVFKALRISFLAFAVLLSTFSSYFAPGASAADENIYVSSQGSDSEGTGKAEAPFGTIEKALTNISAAGTIVLRSDITLDGTLAINAQGKNIHIQSDEGHVYSIIRSSSNIDKNLIEVSGGNQTNTVTFDKLIIDGNQVNLNAARHGVYVYGGTAIFKDAEIKNHLVKSGGQPASVISLSGGGAKVVIQEGTLIHHNKISGYLRDNPSNVLGAGSGASLEIEGGVITDNEVMTGSNGVIVGVGLYKSPTFKMTGGQITKNKLSGTELDENATIGNVAVYMRGSARDARFDFGGTAFVYDNLNSDGKQRNVYLKNAQATGDAYLTLVEALQQGAKIGVYANIMPDEVDNPIVDIAIGPNAGSSRYEATEADAAYFVSDINTAAVIRYNGDSKKVVLSYQKPIELKLTQPGDGSIVDVQPDVSGTVTPGSKVTVTLISKSGLNEPLIAEAEVREDGTWSFTPTTKLQGGEYTLKVSAASNGVSSETLSRDITVVDKSALRNKVDAINSENLAEVNYTSESWTIFQNAMNKAAEVLDNPTAAQAQVDNALQDLTNARTGLTAVNGTDSAGPGGVDNPVLWLLPDEHMGIASGEKVNIWKDRSSKGNHASQETAANQPVYWDDLNHNINFNPVLAFDGSNSYMNLDVSKLPQGKNPRSIVTVSKTNRVEGIDYIISWGKSDSSAYSGIGMLHNETRGGLTTFNSDRNQTLYTPLEFLGTTFPNEQFVTWTGGITAPNQARMYSKMKQVQQLNDWGKDNAKLWDTGNADGAIVGKLIPETKKDGYWKGTIEEIIIYDRALTDEERQKISTYLAIKYGYTLDQTVPNSYYDSNLNTIWDSQSNTAYTRRITSIGRDDQGGLLQKQAKAQEQGSIVTMALGDRIENTNSANQNDVVNDSSFFIFGDNGAAAEFKTSLTKGAEKLLRMERLYKVQKSNWDEAQITI
;
A
#
# COMPACT_ATOMS: atom_id res chain seq x y z
N MET A 1 -4.92 67.55 -29.67
CA MET A 1 -4.36 68.67 -28.88
C MET A 1 -3.94 68.08 -27.53
N LYS A 2 -2.70 68.07 -27.00
CA LYS A 2 -1.32 68.49 -27.37
C LYS A 2 -0.36 67.47 -26.68
N VAL A 3 0.88 67.15 -27.05
CA VAL A 3 1.79 67.37 -28.21
C VAL A 3 2.81 66.20 -28.13
N PHE A 4 2.99 65.32 -29.13
CA PHE A 4 3.73 65.48 -30.39
C PHE A 4 5.26 65.74 -30.28
N LYS A 5 6.07 64.67 -30.17
CA LYS A 5 7.49 64.57 -30.60
C LYS A 5 7.95 63.10 -30.43
N ALA A 6 8.72 62.47 -31.33
CA ALA A 6 9.11 62.89 -32.67
C ALA A 6 9.25 61.68 -33.60
N LEU A 7 8.65 61.74 -34.80
CA LEU A 7 8.80 60.75 -35.87
C LEU A 7 9.38 61.48 -37.10
N ARG A 8 10.65 61.27 -37.44
CA ARG A 8 11.28 61.77 -38.69
C ARG A 8 12.40 60.87 -39.21
N ILE A 9 12.01 60.01 -40.16
CA ILE A 9 12.64 59.74 -41.46
C ILE A 9 14.11 60.17 -41.66
N SER A 10 14.95 59.20 -42.02
CA SER A 10 16.09 59.29 -42.97
C SER A 10 16.51 57.86 -43.37
N PHE A 11 15.87 57.18 -44.33
CA PHE A 11 15.97 57.44 -45.78
C PHE A 11 17.40 57.63 -46.35
N LEU A 12 18.45 57.41 -45.55
CA LEU A 12 19.85 57.57 -45.98
C LEU A 12 20.67 56.28 -45.86
N ALA A 13 20.25 55.32 -45.02
CA ALA A 13 20.90 54.02 -44.87
C ALA A 13 20.68 53.07 -46.08
N PHE A 14 19.58 53.25 -46.82
CA PHE A 14 19.19 52.36 -47.93
C PHE A 14 19.98 52.61 -49.24
N ALA A 15 20.83 53.65 -49.27
CA ALA A 15 21.51 54.10 -50.50
C ALA A 15 23.02 53.74 -50.56
N VAL A 16 23.57 53.07 -49.54
CA VAL A 16 25.03 52.90 -49.37
C VAL A 16 25.53 51.46 -49.61
N LEU A 17 24.63 50.47 -49.74
CA LEU A 17 24.98 49.07 -50.00
C LEU A 17 24.83 48.61 -51.46
N LEU A 18 24.49 49.53 -52.38
CA LEU A 18 24.18 49.21 -53.79
C LEU A 18 25.38 49.39 -54.75
N SER A 19 26.62 49.17 -54.27
CA SER A 19 27.83 49.64 -54.98
C SER A 19 29.02 48.66 -55.05
N THR A 20 28.81 47.34 -54.88
CA THR A 20 29.92 46.35 -54.93
C THR A 20 29.69 45.10 -55.79
N PHE A 21 28.49 44.88 -56.34
CA PHE A 21 28.20 43.72 -57.22
C PHE A 21 27.86 44.14 -58.65
N SER A 22 28.86 44.69 -59.36
CA SER A 22 28.73 45.10 -60.77
C SER A 22 29.96 44.75 -61.61
N SER A 23 30.48 43.52 -61.50
CA SER A 23 31.69 43.12 -62.23
C SER A 23 31.85 41.59 -62.47
N TYR A 24 30.80 40.85 -62.84
CA TYR A 24 30.94 39.47 -63.35
C TYR A 24 29.93 39.03 -64.44
N PHE A 25 29.39 39.98 -65.21
CA PHE A 25 28.63 39.66 -66.43
C PHE A 25 29.35 40.14 -67.69
N ALA A 26 30.09 39.23 -68.33
CA ALA A 26 30.40 39.32 -69.75
C ALA A 26 29.26 38.62 -70.52
N PRO A 27 28.59 39.28 -71.48
CA PRO A 27 27.41 38.71 -72.13
C PRO A 27 27.80 37.64 -73.17
N GLY A 28 27.73 36.36 -72.77
CA GLY A 28 27.54 35.27 -73.71
C GLY A 28 26.11 35.32 -74.27
N ALA A 29 25.95 35.20 -75.59
CA ALA A 29 24.69 35.50 -76.25
C ALA A 29 23.73 34.30 -76.35
N SER A 30 22.44 34.58 -76.13
CA SER A 30 21.29 33.94 -76.79
C SER A 30 21.11 32.42 -76.69
N ALA A 31 20.25 32.02 -75.75
CA ALA A 31 19.07 31.22 -76.09
C ALA A 31 17.82 32.04 -75.73
N ALA A 32 16.71 31.85 -76.43
CA ALA A 32 15.42 32.43 -76.03
C ALA A 32 14.65 31.41 -75.17
N ASP A 33 13.99 31.88 -74.11
CA ASP A 33 13.18 31.01 -73.24
C ASP A 33 11.96 30.50 -74.01
N GLU A 34 12.02 29.24 -74.45
CA GLU A 34 10.94 28.60 -75.19
C GLU A 34 9.93 28.00 -74.21
N ASN A 35 8.71 28.56 -74.21
CA ASN A 35 7.57 28.02 -73.47
C ASN A 35 6.93 26.87 -74.25
N ILE A 36 7.04 25.65 -73.72
CA ILE A 36 6.43 24.43 -74.26
C ILE A 36 5.23 24.04 -73.41
N TYR A 37 4.03 24.11 -73.97
CA TYR A 37 2.78 23.88 -73.25
C TYR A 37 2.36 22.40 -73.27
N VAL A 38 1.87 21.91 -72.14
CA VAL A 38 1.42 20.53 -71.91
C VAL A 38 0.01 20.53 -71.31
N SER A 39 -0.84 19.61 -71.75
CA SER A 39 -2.20 19.43 -71.21
C SER A 39 -2.65 17.97 -71.35
N SER A 40 -3.46 17.49 -70.41
CA SER A 40 -4.13 16.18 -70.51
C SER A 40 -5.06 16.03 -71.73
N GLN A 41 -5.43 17.15 -72.37
CA GLN A 41 -6.21 17.20 -73.60
C GLN A 41 -5.33 17.53 -74.84
N GLY A 42 -4.00 17.57 -74.68
CA GLY A 42 -3.03 17.75 -75.75
C GLY A 42 -2.74 16.46 -76.52
N SER A 43 -1.83 16.53 -77.49
CA SER A 43 -1.48 15.38 -78.34
C SER A 43 0.02 15.28 -78.58
N ASP A 44 0.60 14.10 -78.37
CA ASP A 44 2.03 13.85 -78.61
C ASP A 44 2.35 13.52 -80.07
N SER A 45 1.34 13.22 -80.89
CA SER A 45 1.47 12.98 -82.34
C SER A 45 1.13 14.21 -83.18
N GLU A 46 0.23 15.08 -82.70
CA GLU A 46 -0.31 16.22 -83.47
C GLU A 46 -0.06 17.59 -82.80
N GLY A 47 0.22 17.61 -81.50
CA GLY A 47 0.59 18.84 -80.79
C GLY A 47 1.92 19.40 -81.26
N THR A 48 2.08 20.72 -81.11
CA THR A 48 3.29 21.46 -81.51
C THR A 48 4.04 22.05 -80.31
N GLY A 49 3.57 21.80 -79.09
CA GLY A 49 4.10 22.40 -77.87
C GLY A 49 3.68 23.87 -77.67
N LYS A 50 2.80 24.43 -78.52
CA LYS A 50 2.29 25.80 -78.38
C LYS A 50 1.02 25.86 -77.54
N ALA A 51 0.66 27.05 -77.06
CA ALA A 51 -0.50 27.23 -76.16
C ALA A 51 -1.84 26.78 -76.79
N GLU A 52 -1.95 26.86 -78.12
CA GLU A 52 -3.12 26.47 -78.91
C GLU A 52 -3.12 24.98 -79.30
N ALA A 53 -1.97 24.31 -79.23
CA ALA A 53 -1.76 22.92 -79.60
C ALA A 53 -0.70 22.26 -78.70
N PRO A 54 -1.00 22.09 -77.39
CA PRO A 54 -0.06 21.55 -76.41
C PRO A 54 0.24 20.07 -76.65
N PHE A 55 1.38 19.62 -76.11
CA PHE A 55 1.67 18.18 -76.02
C PHE A 55 0.78 17.52 -74.96
N GLY A 56 0.58 16.20 -75.08
CA GLY A 56 -0.18 15.39 -74.13
C GLY A 56 0.64 15.02 -72.88
N THR A 57 1.95 14.84 -73.03
CA THR A 57 2.86 14.45 -71.93
C THR A 57 3.99 15.45 -71.68
N ILE A 58 4.53 15.42 -70.46
CA ILE A 58 5.71 16.21 -70.07
C ILE A 58 6.97 15.58 -70.71
N GLU A 59 6.99 14.26 -70.84
CA GLU A 59 8.00 13.48 -71.55
C GLU A 59 8.18 13.96 -72.99
N LYS A 60 7.07 14.20 -73.72
CA LYS A 60 7.11 14.79 -75.06
C LYS A 60 7.72 16.19 -75.04
N ALA A 61 7.33 17.06 -74.11
CA ALA A 61 7.92 18.39 -73.96
C ALA A 61 9.43 18.34 -73.68
N LEU A 62 9.89 17.42 -72.82
CA LEU A 62 11.31 17.21 -72.49
C LEU A 62 12.18 16.79 -73.69
N THR A 63 11.60 16.11 -74.70
CA THR A 63 12.30 15.81 -75.96
C THR A 63 12.44 17.01 -76.89
N ASN A 64 11.62 18.06 -76.72
CA ASN A 64 11.63 19.27 -77.57
C ASN A 64 12.30 20.47 -76.89
N ILE A 65 12.39 20.50 -75.55
CA ILE A 65 13.00 21.62 -74.81
C ILE A 65 14.50 21.78 -75.11
N SER A 66 14.96 23.02 -75.24
CA SER A 66 16.35 23.35 -75.58
C SER A 66 17.33 23.14 -74.39
N ALA A 67 18.51 23.77 -74.42
CA ALA A 67 19.43 23.85 -73.28
C ALA A 67 18.87 24.75 -72.14
N ALA A 68 17.95 25.67 -72.46
CA ALA A 68 17.14 26.42 -71.50
C ALA A 68 15.69 26.52 -72.02
N GLY A 69 14.71 26.53 -71.11
CA GLY A 69 13.30 26.72 -71.48
C GLY A 69 12.33 26.28 -70.39
N THR A 70 11.04 26.47 -70.66
CA THR A 70 9.96 26.36 -69.67
C THR A 70 8.85 25.44 -70.16
N ILE A 71 8.52 24.41 -69.39
CA ILE A 71 7.35 23.57 -69.62
C ILE A 71 6.17 24.16 -68.83
N VAL A 72 5.09 24.50 -69.53
CA VAL A 72 3.91 25.15 -68.94
C VAL A 72 2.73 24.17 -68.93
N LEU A 73 2.34 23.72 -67.74
CA LEU A 73 1.18 22.86 -67.53
C LEU A 73 -0.11 23.68 -67.65
N ARG A 74 -1.05 23.22 -68.50
CA ARG A 74 -2.38 23.84 -68.70
C ARG A 74 -3.54 23.00 -68.14
N SER A 75 -3.23 21.88 -67.49
CA SER A 75 -4.14 21.06 -66.69
C SER A 75 -3.32 20.22 -65.71
N ASP A 76 -3.98 19.53 -64.79
CA ASP A 76 -3.37 18.39 -64.11
C ASP A 76 -2.92 17.33 -65.12
N ILE A 77 -1.83 16.62 -64.80
CA ILE A 77 -1.20 15.57 -65.60
C ILE A 77 -1.04 14.32 -64.73
N THR A 78 -1.78 13.25 -65.04
CA THR A 78 -1.70 11.97 -64.35
C THR A 78 -0.67 11.06 -65.02
N LEU A 79 0.30 10.55 -64.26
CA LEU A 79 1.41 9.73 -64.75
C LEU A 79 1.21 8.24 -64.45
N ASP A 80 1.04 7.44 -65.51
CA ASP A 80 1.05 5.96 -65.46
C ASP A 80 2.46 5.34 -65.35
N GLY A 81 3.50 6.17 -65.26
CA GLY A 81 4.90 5.76 -65.15
C GLY A 81 5.76 6.79 -64.43
N THR A 82 7.07 6.60 -64.49
CA THR A 82 8.04 7.59 -63.99
C THR A 82 8.23 8.70 -65.02
N LEU A 83 8.02 9.95 -64.63
CA LEU A 83 8.50 11.10 -65.39
C LEU A 83 10.03 11.18 -65.24
N ALA A 84 10.75 10.69 -66.25
CA ALA A 84 12.21 10.66 -66.27
C ALA A 84 12.78 11.93 -66.91
N ILE A 85 13.48 12.73 -66.12
CA ILE A 85 14.07 14.02 -66.50
C ILE A 85 15.59 13.88 -66.52
N ASN A 86 16.20 14.15 -67.68
CA ASN A 86 17.65 14.23 -67.83
C ASN A 86 18.06 15.71 -67.96
N ALA A 87 18.73 16.23 -66.93
CA ALA A 87 19.22 17.59 -66.84
C ALA A 87 20.60 17.80 -67.49
N GLN A 88 21.22 16.77 -68.09
CA GLN A 88 22.60 16.88 -68.60
C GLN A 88 22.73 17.97 -69.69
N GLY A 89 23.30 19.12 -69.30
CA GLY A 89 23.45 20.29 -70.17
C GLY A 89 22.15 21.08 -70.39
N LYS A 90 21.14 20.91 -69.51
CA LYS A 90 19.87 21.64 -69.57
C LYS A 90 19.54 22.34 -68.24
N ASN A 91 18.94 23.53 -68.36
CA ASN A 91 18.20 24.21 -67.29
C ASN A 91 16.72 24.20 -67.66
N ILE A 92 15.94 23.38 -66.96
CA ILE A 92 14.54 23.10 -67.26
C ILE A 92 13.68 23.75 -66.18
N HIS A 93 12.76 24.62 -66.56
CA HIS A 93 11.70 25.12 -65.68
C HIS A 93 10.41 24.33 -65.98
N ILE A 94 9.67 23.91 -64.96
CA ILE A 94 8.34 23.31 -65.09
C ILE A 94 7.41 24.09 -64.17
N GLN A 95 6.36 24.68 -64.74
CA GLN A 95 5.42 25.54 -64.01
C GLN A 95 3.98 25.41 -64.49
N SER A 96 3.03 25.93 -63.71
CA SER A 96 1.63 26.07 -64.14
C SER A 96 1.41 27.30 -65.04
N ASP A 97 0.36 27.26 -65.87
CA ASP A 97 -0.14 28.41 -66.63
C ASP A 97 -0.49 29.61 -65.71
N GLU A 98 -0.48 30.83 -66.27
CA GLU A 98 -0.65 32.04 -65.47
C GLU A 98 -2.01 32.05 -64.74
N GLY A 99 -2.03 32.56 -63.50
CA GLY A 99 -3.21 32.53 -62.63
C GLY A 99 -3.57 31.17 -62.01
N HIS A 100 -3.00 30.06 -62.49
CA HIS A 100 -3.36 28.70 -62.07
C HIS A 100 -2.27 28.01 -61.24
N VAL A 101 -2.62 26.86 -60.65
CA VAL A 101 -1.71 25.88 -60.05
C VAL A 101 -2.24 24.50 -60.43
N TYR A 102 -1.43 23.70 -61.13
CA TYR A 102 -1.78 22.36 -61.63
C TYR A 102 -0.87 21.27 -61.07
N SER A 103 -1.33 20.02 -61.18
CA SER A 103 -0.75 18.88 -60.47
C SER A 103 -0.07 17.87 -61.40
N ILE A 104 1.10 17.38 -60.98
CA ILE A 104 1.71 16.14 -61.47
C ILE A 104 1.24 15.02 -60.52
N ILE A 105 0.32 14.19 -60.98
CA ILE A 105 -0.44 13.23 -60.15
C ILE A 105 0.06 11.80 -60.39
N ARG A 106 0.30 11.03 -59.33
CA ARG A 106 0.57 9.59 -59.44
C ARG A 106 -0.69 8.81 -59.85
N SER A 107 -0.65 8.08 -60.96
CA SER A 107 -1.71 7.13 -61.33
C SER A 107 -1.76 5.95 -60.37
N SER A 108 -2.94 5.35 -60.19
CA SER A 108 -3.11 4.08 -59.46
C SER A 108 -2.46 2.88 -60.17
N SER A 109 -2.00 3.04 -61.41
CA SER A 109 -1.17 2.05 -62.12
C SER A 109 0.31 2.12 -61.68
N ASN A 110 0.79 3.31 -61.32
CA ASN A 110 2.18 3.54 -60.89
C ASN A 110 2.31 3.22 -59.39
N ILE A 111 2.37 1.93 -59.08
CA ILE A 111 2.60 1.40 -57.72
C ILE A 111 4.03 0.90 -57.51
N ASP A 112 4.77 0.58 -58.57
CA ASP A 112 6.05 -0.13 -58.55
C ASP A 112 7.25 0.71 -59.03
N LYS A 113 7.07 2.02 -59.21
CA LYS A 113 8.09 2.98 -59.69
C LYS A 113 8.07 4.30 -58.91
N ASN A 114 9.07 5.14 -59.16
CA ASN A 114 9.08 6.52 -58.67
C ASN A 114 8.05 7.36 -59.46
N LEU A 115 7.66 8.55 -58.95
CA LEU A 115 6.76 9.44 -59.71
C LEU A 115 7.57 10.30 -60.66
N ILE A 116 8.65 10.91 -60.14
CA ILE A 116 9.59 11.73 -60.91
C ILE A 116 11.02 11.23 -60.63
N GLU A 117 11.82 11.11 -61.68
CA GLU A 117 13.26 10.85 -61.58
C GLU A 117 14.04 12.00 -62.23
N VAL A 118 14.96 12.62 -61.49
CA VAL A 118 15.86 13.67 -61.99
C VAL A 118 17.28 13.12 -62.04
N SER A 119 17.91 13.25 -63.20
CA SER A 119 19.14 12.54 -63.55
C SER A 119 20.07 13.38 -64.41
N GLY A 120 21.35 12.98 -64.49
CA GLY A 120 22.27 13.46 -65.51
C GLY A 120 22.94 14.81 -65.23
N GLY A 121 24.27 14.82 -65.29
CA GLY A 121 25.08 16.01 -65.13
C GLY A 121 25.50 16.34 -63.69
N ASN A 122 25.95 17.58 -63.51
CA ASN A 122 26.49 18.15 -62.28
C ASN A 122 25.52 19.19 -61.69
N GLN A 123 25.83 19.69 -60.48
CA GLN A 123 24.96 20.61 -59.72
C GLN A 123 24.70 21.98 -60.40
N THR A 124 25.34 22.31 -61.52
CA THR A 124 25.06 23.54 -62.29
C THR A 124 23.86 23.39 -63.25
N ASN A 125 23.40 22.16 -63.50
CA ASN A 125 22.24 21.90 -64.33
C ASN A 125 20.99 21.79 -63.45
N THR A 126 19.91 22.48 -63.82
CA THR A 126 18.75 22.68 -62.95
C THR A 126 17.46 22.09 -63.53
N VAL A 127 16.61 21.55 -62.65
CA VAL A 127 15.20 21.25 -62.90
C VAL A 127 14.38 21.95 -61.83
N THR A 128 13.76 23.06 -62.20
CA THR A 128 12.97 23.90 -61.28
C THR A 128 11.49 23.54 -61.42
N PHE A 129 10.88 23.08 -60.34
CA PHE A 129 9.44 22.94 -60.18
C PHE A 129 8.92 24.19 -59.49
N ASP A 130 8.15 25.00 -60.22
CA ASP A 130 7.68 26.31 -59.76
C ASP A 130 6.15 26.38 -59.81
N LYS A 131 5.51 26.80 -58.71
CA LYS A 131 4.07 27.05 -58.68
C LYS A 131 3.23 25.89 -59.25
N LEU A 132 3.49 24.67 -58.79
CA LEU A 132 2.78 23.45 -59.18
C LEU A 132 2.64 22.48 -58.01
N ILE A 133 1.75 21.49 -58.16
CA ILE A 133 1.53 20.42 -57.17
C ILE A 133 2.23 19.15 -57.65
N ILE A 134 2.88 18.42 -56.74
CA ILE A 134 3.32 17.04 -56.93
C ILE A 134 2.51 16.19 -55.96
N ASP A 135 1.56 15.42 -56.49
CA ASP A 135 0.56 14.70 -55.70
C ASP A 135 0.78 13.18 -55.78
N GLY A 136 1.14 12.59 -54.64
CA GLY A 136 1.27 11.14 -54.49
C GLY A 136 -0.04 10.37 -54.57
N ASN A 137 -1.18 11.07 -54.66
CA ASN A 137 -2.54 10.58 -54.90
C ASN A 137 -2.99 9.46 -53.94
N GLN A 138 -2.39 9.42 -52.75
CA GLN A 138 -2.57 8.39 -51.72
C GLN A 138 -2.37 6.95 -52.25
N VAL A 139 -1.55 6.80 -53.30
CA VAL A 139 -1.27 5.50 -53.93
C VAL A 139 -0.29 4.73 -53.05
N ASN A 140 -0.67 3.51 -52.66
CA ASN A 140 0.17 2.62 -51.86
C ASN A 140 1.26 1.98 -52.73
N LEU A 141 2.52 2.19 -52.38
CA LEU A 141 3.66 1.75 -53.18
C LEU A 141 4.16 0.34 -52.80
N ASN A 142 4.62 -0.39 -53.81
CA ASN A 142 5.29 -1.68 -53.69
C ASN A 142 6.81 -1.49 -53.68
N ALA A 143 7.47 -2.08 -52.66
CA ALA A 143 8.90 -1.93 -52.37
C ALA A 143 9.35 -0.48 -52.10
N ALA A 144 10.66 -0.27 -51.91
CA ALA A 144 11.22 1.05 -51.68
C ALA A 144 11.12 1.90 -52.96
N ARG A 145 10.27 2.93 -52.92
CA ARG A 145 9.98 3.88 -54.00
C ARG A 145 9.79 5.28 -53.45
N HIS A 146 9.93 6.26 -54.33
CA HIS A 146 9.94 7.67 -53.95
C HIS A 146 8.84 8.47 -54.67
N GLY A 147 8.51 9.65 -54.15
CA GLY A 147 7.84 10.69 -54.93
C GLY A 147 8.81 11.18 -56.01
N VAL A 148 9.76 12.01 -55.61
CA VAL A 148 10.88 12.45 -56.45
C VAL A 148 12.15 11.70 -56.06
N TYR A 149 12.90 11.21 -57.05
CA TYR A 149 14.23 10.64 -56.86
C TYR A 149 15.28 11.37 -57.71
N VAL A 150 16.26 12.01 -57.06
CA VAL A 150 17.29 12.83 -57.71
C VAL A 150 18.64 12.12 -57.64
N TYR A 151 19.15 11.64 -58.77
CA TYR A 151 20.44 10.93 -58.84
C TYR A 151 21.49 11.60 -59.76
N GLY A 152 21.23 12.84 -60.16
CA GLY A 152 22.19 13.75 -60.79
C GLY A 152 21.53 15.08 -61.14
N GLY A 153 22.31 16.17 -61.18
CA GLY A 153 21.79 17.53 -61.36
C GLY A 153 21.16 18.12 -60.10
N THR A 154 20.61 19.32 -60.22
CA THR A 154 19.96 20.07 -59.13
C THR A 154 18.45 20.16 -59.37
N ALA A 155 17.63 19.62 -58.46
CA ALA A 155 16.20 19.88 -58.43
C ALA A 155 15.90 21.07 -57.50
N ILE A 156 15.09 22.04 -57.96
CA ILE A 156 14.69 23.21 -57.18
C ILE A 156 13.16 23.19 -57.05
N PHE A 157 12.64 23.43 -55.84
CA PHE A 157 11.21 23.53 -55.56
C PHE A 157 10.91 24.92 -54.99
N LYS A 158 10.10 25.70 -55.72
CA LYS A 158 9.73 27.09 -55.39
C LYS A 158 8.22 27.26 -55.58
N ASP A 159 7.53 27.95 -54.66
CA ASP A 159 6.06 28.13 -54.71
C ASP A 159 5.25 26.82 -54.90
N ALA A 160 5.84 25.65 -54.64
CA ALA A 160 5.35 24.34 -55.06
C ALA A 160 4.78 23.52 -53.89
N GLU A 161 3.82 22.64 -54.17
CA GLU A 161 3.14 21.84 -53.14
C GLU A 161 3.44 20.35 -53.32
N ILE A 162 4.06 19.67 -52.34
CA ILE A 162 4.35 18.23 -52.41
C ILE A 162 3.57 17.48 -51.33
N LYS A 163 2.60 16.66 -51.73
CA LYS A 163 1.59 16.08 -50.81
C LYS A 163 1.10 14.67 -51.15
N ASN A 164 0.33 14.09 -50.23
CA ASN A 164 -0.40 12.83 -50.40
C ASN A 164 0.46 11.58 -50.71
N HIS A 165 1.80 11.64 -50.56
CA HIS A 165 2.66 10.49 -50.77
C HIS A 165 2.57 9.50 -49.59
N LEU A 166 2.28 8.22 -49.91
CA LEU A 166 2.36 7.12 -48.95
C LEU A 166 3.71 6.41 -49.06
N VAL A 167 4.60 6.75 -48.13
CA VAL A 167 5.96 6.23 -48.02
C VAL A 167 5.96 4.98 -47.14
N LYS A 168 6.47 3.87 -47.67
CA LYS A 168 6.53 2.58 -46.96
C LYS A 168 7.85 1.86 -47.20
N SER A 169 8.54 1.48 -46.12
CA SER A 169 9.73 0.63 -46.23
C SER A 169 9.41 -0.76 -46.80
N GLY A 170 10.19 -1.17 -47.79
CA GLY A 170 10.23 -2.53 -48.33
C GLY A 170 11.53 -3.27 -48.01
N GLY A 171 12.16 -2.97 -46.86
CA GLY A 171 13.51 -3.47 -46.52
C GLY A 171 14.66 -2.57 -46.99
N GLN A 172 14.32 -1.43 -47.61
CA GLN A 172 15.19 -0.30 -47.94
C GLN A 172 14.38 1.00 -47.69
N PRO A 173 15.01 2.15 -47.42
CA PRO A 173 14.31 3.41 -47.15
C PRO A 173 13.51 3.87 -48.38
N ALA A 174 12.26 4.24 -48.14
CA ALA A 174 11.43 5.00 -49.08
C ALA A 174 11.40 6.48 -48.65
N SER A 175 11.08 7.39 -49.59
CA SER A 175 11.07 8.84 -49.29
C SER A 175 10.01 9.59 -50.08
N VAL A 176 9.56 10.77 -49.62
CA VAL A 176 8.82 11.69 -50.49
C VAL A 176 9.76 12.29 -51.54
N ILE A 177 10.91 12.82 -51.10
CA ILE A 177 12.04 13.25 -51.94
C ILE A 177 13.30 12.53 -51.46
N SER A 178 13.91 11.75 -52.35
CA SER A 178 15.20 11.06 -52.11
C SER A 178 16.24 11.61 -53.07
N LEU A 179 17.47 11.80 -52.61
CA LEU A 179 18.58 12.25 -53.44
C LEU A 179 19.86 11.44 -53.15
N SER A 180 20.59 11.01 -54.18
CA SER A 180 21.83 10.24 -54.01
C SER A 180 22.84 10.44 -55.14
N GLY A 181 24.13 10.20 -54.88
CA GLY A 181 25.21 10.38 -55.85
C GLY A 181 25.87 11.75 -55.74
N GLY A 182 27.20 11.78 -55.95
CA GLY A 182 28.09 12.94 -55.74
C GLY A 182 27.91 14.15 -56.67
N GLY A 183 26.76 14.25 -57.34
CA GLY A 183 26.38 15.37 -58.20
C GLY A 183 24.88 15.71 -58.12
N ALA A 184 24.14 15.07 -57.22
CA ALA A 184 22.72 15.34 -56.96
C ALA A 184 22.55 16.44 -55.90
N LYS A 185 21.68 17.41 -56.17
CA LYS A 185 21.28 18.44 -55.21
C LYS A 185 19.76 18.64 -55.23
N VAL A 186 19.18 18.96 -54.07
CA VAL A 186 17.79 19.41 -53.91
C VAL A 186 17.81 20.76 -53.18
N VAL A 187 17.02 21.71 -53.65
CA VAL A 187 16.81 23.01 -52.99
C VAL A 187 15.32 23.22 -52.75
N ILE A 188 14.93 23.45 -51.50
CA ILE A 188 13.60 23.90 -51.11
C ILE A 188 13.68 25.42 -50.89
N GLN A 189 12.95 26.19 -51.68
CA GLN A 189 12.91 27.65 -51.64
C GLN A 189 11.58 28.17 -51.10
N GLU A 190 11.45 29.50 -50.99
CA GLU A 190 10.25 30.18 -50.50
C GLU A 190 8.99 29.79 -51.30
N GLY A 191 7.83 29.90 -50.65
CA GLY A 191 6.52 29.48 -51.17
C GLY A 191 6.28 27.96 -51.17
N THR A 192 7.32 27.12 -51.13
CA THR A 192 7.16 25.66 -51.18
C THR A 192 6.58 25.07 -49.91
N LEU A 193 5.63 24.15 -50.04
CA LEU A 193 4.89 23.48 -48.96
C LEU A 193 4.95 21.95 -49.11
N ILE A 194 5.49 21.24 -48.12
CA ILE A 194 5.61 19.77 -48.14
C ILE A 194 4.80 19.20 -46.98
N HIS A 195 3.63 18.61 -47.27
CA HIS A 195 2.62 18.34 -46.25
C HIS A 195 1.67 17.18 -46.56
N HIS A 196 0.96 16.67 -45.55
CA HIS A 196 0.02 15.54 -45.66
C HIS A 196 0.63 14.24 -46.22
N ASN A 197 1.96 14.09 -46.21
CA ASN A 197 2.63 12.84 -46.58
C ASN A 197 2.70 11.90 -45.37
N LYS A 198 2.63 10.58 -45.61
CA LYS A 198 2.60 9.56 -44.54
C LYS A 198 3.75 8.57 -44.67
N ILE A 199 4.42 8.26 -43.56
CA ILE A 199 5.61 7.41 -43.49
C ILE A 199 5.33 6.15 -42.65
N SER A 200 5.75 5.00 -43.14
CA SER A 200 5.48 3.70 -42.51
C SER A 200 6.58 2.64 -42.74
N GLY A 201 6.59 1.60 -41.90
CA GLY A 201 7.58 0.53 -41.91
C GLY A 201 8.74 0.75 -40.90
N TYR A 202 9.53 -0.29 -40.66
CA TYR A 202 10.46 -0.34 -39.52
C TYR A 202 11.90 -0.56 -40.00
N LEU A 203 12.71 0.50 -40.03
CA LEU A 203 14.15 0.44 -40.32
C LEU A 203 14.92 1.23 -39.26
N ARG A 204 15.48 0.52 -38.27
CA ARG A 204 16.33 1.08 -37.20
C ARG A 204 17.39 2.05 -37.70
N ASP A 205 18.05 1.66 -38.78
CA ASP A 205 19.38 2.14 -39.16
C ASP A 205 19.36 3.13 -40.34
N ASN A 206 18.26 3.21 -41.09
CA ASN A 206 18.06 4.11 -42.22
C ASN A 206 16.55 4.31 -42.43
N PRO A 207 15.89 5.13 -41.59
CA PRO A 207 14.44 5.27 -41.57
C PRO A 207 13.90 5.90 -42.85
N SER A 208 12.66 5.52 -43.21
CA SER A 208 11.95 6.16 -44.32
C SER A 208 11.57 7.60 -43.95
N ASN A 209 11.48 8.50 -44.93
CA ASN A 209 11.52 9.94 -44.64
C ASN A 209 10.71 10.84 -45.58
N VAL A 210 10.51 12.11 -45.22
CA VAL A 210 10.02 13.11 -46.19
C VAL A 210 11.17 13.50 -47.12
N LEU A 211 12.29 13.96 -46.56
CA LEU A 211 13.49 14.35 -47.30
C LEU A 211 14.68 13.44 -46.91
N GLY A 212 15.32 12.80 -47.90
CA GLY A 212 16.36 11.79 -47.66
C GLY A 212 17.65 12.04 -48.44
N ALA A 213 18.71 12.48 -47.76
CA ALA A 213 20.02 12.72 -48.36
C ALA A 213 20.93 11.48 -48.28
N GLY A 214 21.05 10.79 -49.40
CA GLY A 214 21.92 9.65 -49.64
C GLY A 214 23.32 10.02 -50.15
N SER A 215 24.06 9.01 -50.62
CA SER A 215 25.52 9.07 -50.70
C SER A 215 26.10 10.21 -51.55
N GLY A 216 26.76 11.19 -50.92
CA GLY A 216 27.37 12.36 -51.57
C GLY A 216 26.40 13.41 -52.13
N ALA A 217 25.11 13.35 -51.78
CA ALA A 217 24.11 14.30 -52.23
C ALA A 217 24.05 15.56 -51.32
N SER A 218 23.40 16.62 -51.81
CA SER A 218 23.27 17.89 -51.10
C SER A 218 21.80 18.34 -51.00
N LEU A 219 21.29 18.50 -49.78
CA LEU A 219 19.92 18.96 -49.51
C LEU A 219 19.96 20.34 -48.86
N GLU A 220 19.37 21.33 -49.52
CA GLU A 220 19.32 22.71 -49.03
C GLU A 220 17.87 23.17 -48.82
N ILE A 221 17.63 23.88 -47.71
CA ILE A 221 16.37 24.54 -47.40
C ILE A 221 16.70 26.03 -47.21
N GLU A 222 16.46 26.79 -48.28
CA GLU A 222 16.61 28.24 -48.32
C GLU A 222 15.31 28.95 -47.90
N GLY A 223 14.16 28.27 -48.08
CA GLY A 223 12.85 28.71 -47.65
C GLY A 223 11.84 27.56 -47.64
N GLY A 224 10.54 27.89 -47.54
CA GLY A 224 9.45 26.91 -47.58
C GLY A 224 9.11 26.28 -46.23
N VAL A 225 8.10 25.42 -46.22
CA VAL A 225 7.49 24.86 -45.00
C VAL A 225 7.25 23.36 -45.17
N ILE A 226 7.75 22.56 -44.22
CA ILE A 226 7.54 21.12 -44.12
C ILE A 226 6.68 20.88 -42.87
N THR A 227 5.39 20.60 -43.07
CA THR A 227 4.35 20.64 -42.02
C THR A 227 3.31 19.54 -42.20
N ASP A 228 2.61 19.15 -41.14
CA ASP A 228 1.45 18.25 -41.20
C ASP A 228 1.72 16.89 -41.89
N ASN A 229 2.98 16.43 -41.90
CA ASN A 229 3.36 15.08 -42.33
C ASN A 229 3.26 14.11 -41.13
N GLU A 230 2.91 12.85 -41.38
CA GLU A 230 2.65 11.85 -40.34
C GLU A 230 3.58 10.64 -40.46
N VAL A 231 4.42 10.43 -39.45
CA VAL A 231 5.04 9.12 -39.20
C VAL A 231 4.03 8.27 -38.43
N MET A 232 3.74 7.08 -38.94
CA MET A 232 2.66 6.21 -38.47
C MET A 232 3.06 5.40 -37.22
N THR A 233 2.11 5.13 -36.33
CA THR A 233 2.35 4.35 -35.11
C THR A 233 2.93 2.97 -35.43
N GLY A 234 3.97 2.57 -34.69
CA GLY A 234 4.67 1.29 -34.92
C GLY A 234 5.65 1.30 -36.12
N SER A 235 5.93 2.47 -36.70
CA SER A 235 6.98 2.66 -37.71
C SER A 235 8.20 3.40 -37.14
N ASN A 236 9.34 3.29 -37.83
CA ASN A 236 10.50 4.13 -37.61
C ASN A 236 10.70 5.02 -38.84
N GLY A 237 10.44 6.31 -38.68
CA GLY A 237 10.39 7.32 -39.74
C GLY A 237 10.75 8.71 -39.23
N VAL A 238 11.28 9.54 -40.13
CA VAL A 238 11.79 10.89 -39.80
C VAL A 238 11.37 11.90 -40.86
N ILE A 239 11.36 13.20 -40.56
CA ILE A 239 11.01 14.20 -41.61
C ILE A 239 12.21 14.44 -42.51
N VAL A 240 13.39 14.68 -41.95
CA VAL A 240 14.67 14.79 -42.67
C VAL A 240 15.64 13.70 -42.19
N GLY A 241 16.17 12.90 -43.11
CA GLY A 241 17.18 11.87 -42.84
C GLY A 241 18.43 12.05 -43.69
N VAL A 242 19.62 12.03 -43.05
CA VAL A 242 20.93 12.19 -43.72
C VAL A 242 21.84 11.02 -43.38
N GLY A 243 22.40 10.37 -44.43
CA GLY A 243 23.09 9.08 -44.33
C GLY A 243 24.63 9.11 -44.23
N LEU A 244 25.22 7.91 -44.11
CA LEU A 244 26.64 7.70 -43.74
C LEU A 244 27.68 7.90 -44.85
N TYR A 245 27.35 7.60 -46.12
CA TYR A 245 28.37 7.26 -47.12
C TYR A 245 28.74 8.43 -48.03
N LYS A 246 30.04 8.68 -48.25
CA LYS A 246 30.56 9.77 -49.11
C LYS A 246 30.05 11.17 -48.73
N SER A 247 29.88 11.42 -47.43
CA SER A 247 29.81 12.76 -46.87
C SER A 247 28.67 13.66 -47.42
N PRO A 248 27.39 13.26 -47.28
CA PRO A 248 26.26 14.08 -47.72
C PRO A 248 26.10 15.34 -46.87
N THR A 249 25.53 16.38 -47.48
CA THR A 249 25.36 17.71 -46.86
C THR A 249 23.90 18.06 -46.69
N PHE A 250 23.54 18.60 -45.52
CA PHE A 250 22.29 19.29 -45.28
C PHE A 250 22.56 20.74 -44.87
N LYS A 251 21.86 21.69 -45.47
CA LYS A 251 21.94 23.12 -45.15
C LYS A 251 20.54 23.70 -44.99
N MET A 252 20.29 24.48 -43.94
CA MET A 252 19.03 25.18 -43.71
C MET A 252 19.31 26.62 -43.27
N THR A 253 19.08 27.58 -44.18
CA THR A 253 19.27 29.02 -43.93
C THR A 253 17.94 29.80 -43.86
N GLY A 254 16.82 29.12 -44.12
CA GLY A 254 15.48 29.64 -43.93
C GLY A 254 14.46 28.51 -43.87
N GLY A 255 13.17 28.88 -43.91
CA GLY A 255 12.07 27.92 -43.91
C GLY A 255 11.77 27.28 -42.55
N GLN A 256 10.77 26.39 -42.53
CA GLN A 256 10.22 25.80 -41.31
C GLN A 256 10.05 24.28 -41.42
N ILE A 257 10.43 23.54 -40.37
CA ILE A 257 10.05 22.14 -40.14
C ILE A 257 9.25 22.13 -38.83
N THR A 258 7.92 22.00 -38.93
CA THR A 258 7.01 22.23 -37.78
C THR A 258 5.71 21.43 -37.89
N LYS A 259 5.00 21.20 -36.78
CA LYS A 259 3.70 20.50 -36.71
C LYS A 259 3.65 19.08 -37.29
N ASN A 260 4.79 18.50 -37.65
CA ASN A 260 4.85 17.12 -38.11
C ASN A 260 4.57 16.16 -36.95
N LYS A 261 3.78 15.12 -37.22
CA LYS A 261 3.29 14.16 -36.23
C LYS A 261 4.13 12.90 -36.24
N LEU A 262 4.78 12.60 -35.13
CA LEU A 262 5.84 11.60 -35.01
C LEU A 262 5.36 10.43 -34.14
N SER A 263 4.37 9.69 -34.64
CA SER A 263 3.62 8.70 -33.85
C SER A 263 4.49 7.48 -33.53
N GLY A 264 4.92 7.31 -32.28
CA GLY A 264 5.70 6.16 -31.86
C GLY A 264 6.25 6.31 -30.43
N THR A 265 6.25 5.20 -29.70
CA THR A 265 6.93 5.08 -28.41
C THR A 265 8.43 4.93 -28.61
N GLU A 266 9.22 5.49 -27.69
CA GLU A 266 10.62 5.08 -27.52
C GLU A 266 10.63 3.63 -27.02
N LEU A 267 10.93 2.69 -27.93
CA LEU A 267 11.41 1.37 -27.52
C LEU A 267 12.90 1.50 -27.18
N ASP A 268 13.42 0.53 -26.44
CA ASP A 268 14.75 0.59 -25.82
C ASP A 268 15.91 0.91 -26.79
N GLU A 269 17.06 1.22 -26.18
CA GLU A 269 18.35 1.53 -26.81
C GLU A 269 18.78 0.53 -27.92
N ASN A 270 18.34 -0.72 -27.81
CA ASN A 270 18.64 -1.79 -28.75
C ASN A 270 17.57 -1.84 -29.87
N ALA A 271 16.30 -1.60 -29.54
CA ALA A 271 15.14 -1.77 -30.43
C ALA A 271 14.90 -0.65 -31.46
N THR A 272 14.95 0.65 -31.09
CA THR A 272 14.55 1.75 -32.00
C THR A 272 15.50 2.95 -32.05
N ILE A 273 15.33 3.76 -33.11
CA ILE A 273 15.55 5.20 -33.05
C ILE A 273 14.16 5.82 -32.94
N GLY A 274 13.95 6.75 -32.00
CA GLY A 274 12.67 7.41 -31.82
C GLY A 274 12.29 8.24 -33.07
N ASN A 275 11.00 8.36 -33.36
CA ASN A 275 10.51 9.16 -34.48
C ASN A 275 10.79 10.65 -34.22
N VAL A 276 11.58 11.28 -35.08
CA VAL A 276 12.15 12.63 -34.92
C VAL A 276 12.02 13.45 -36.20
N ALA A 277 11.96 14.78 -36.07
CA ALA A 277 11.87 15.66 -37.23
C ALA A 277 13.16 15.63 -38.05
N VAL A 278 14.33 15.72 -37.41
CA VAL A 278 15.63 15.73 -38.10
C VAL A 278 16.54 14.67 -37.51
N TYR A 279 17.06 13.79 -38.36
CA TYR A 279 17.93 12.67 -37.98
C TYR A 279 19.23 12.62 -38.80
N MET A 280 20.34 12.53 -38.08
CA MET A 280 21.67 12.31 -38.63
C MET A 280 22.20 10.91 -38.32
N ARG A 281 22.80 10.25 -39.32
CA ARG A 281 23.68 9.09 -39.11
C ARG A 281 25.02 9.30 -39.82
N GLY A 282 26.06 9.65 -39.05
CA GLY A 282 27.33 10.12 -39.60
C GLY A 282 28.57 9.76 -38.78
N SER A 283 29.74 9.94 -39.40
CA SER A 283 30.95 10.35 -38.69
C SER A 283 31.00 11.88 -38.62
N ALA A 284 31.69 12.42 -37.61
CA ALA A 284 31.98 13.84 -37.42
C ALA A 284 32.50 14.59 -38.66
N ARG A 285 33.17 13.88 -39.58
CA ARG A 285 33.80 14.48 -40.77
C ARG A 285 32.94 14.40 -42.03
N ASP A 286 31.86 13.61 -42.00
CA ASP A 286 31.15 13.17 -43.20
C ASP A 286 29.72 13.72 -43.29
N ALA A 287 28.87 13.45 -42.30
CA ALA A 287 27.52 13.99 -42.31
C ALA A 287 27.53 15.37 -41.62
N ARG A 288 26.95 16.39 -42.27
CA ARG A 288 26.96 17.76 -41.77
C ARG A 288 25.58 18.40 -41.88
N PHE A 289 25.11 18.96 -40.76
CA PHE A 289 23.94 19.82 -40.69
C PHE A 289 24.40 21.27 -40.47
N ASP A 290 24.21 22.09 -41.48
CA ASP A 290 24.56 23.51 -41.50
C ASP A 290 23.32 24.38 -41.33
N PHE A 291 23.30 25.21 -40.28
CA PHE A 291 22.20 26.12 -39.97
C PHE A 291 22.61 27.59 -40.09
N GLY A 292 21.63 28.44 -40.41
CA GLY A 292 21.81 29.89 -40.56
C GLY A 292 20.49 30.65 -40.71
N GLY A 293 20.59 31.97 -40.88
CA GLY A 293 19.49 32.84 -41.26
C GLY A 293 18.25 32.69 -40.36
N THR A 294 17.11 32.33 -40.94
CA THR A 294 15.81 32.25 -40.25
C THR A 294 15.31 30.81 -40.06
N ALA A 295 16.22 29.84 -40.00
CA ALA A 295 15.89 28.42 -39.88
C ALA A 295 15.06 28.08 -38.63
N PHE A 296 13.91 27.43 -38.83
CA PHE A 296 12.98 27.03 -37.76
C PHE A 296 12.73 25.52 -37.77
N VAL A 297 13.07 24.82 -36.68
CA VAL A 297 12.81 23.39 -36.46
C VAL A 297 12.22 23.21 -35.07
N TYR A 298 10.90 23.34 -34.95
CA TYR A 298 10.20 23.39 -33.67
C TYR A 298 8.72 22.96 -33.78
N ASP A 299 8.09 22.59 -32.66
CA ASP A 299 6.70 22.11 -32.59
C ASP A 299 6.42 20.83 -33.42
N ASN A 300 7.42 19.96 -33.59
CA ASN A 300 7.24 18.61 -34.13
C ASN A 300 6.98 17.64 -32.98
N LEU A 301 5.83 16.97 -32.95
CA LEU A 301 5.29 16.33 -31.74
C LEU A 301 5.13 14.82 -31.91
N ASN A 302 5.47 14.04 -30.87
CA ASN A 302 5.16 12.62 -30.79
C ASN A 302 3.70 12.36 -30.36
N SER A 303 3.34 11.08 -30.19
CA SER A 303 2.03 10.63 -29.70
C SER A 303 1.60 11.23 -28.36
N ASP A 304 2.56 11.65 -27.54
CA ASP A 304 2.35 12.07 -26.14
C ASP A 304 2.36 13.61 -26.02
N GLY A 305 2.35 14.33 -27.15
CA GLY A 305 2.49 15.78 -27.21
C GLY A 305 3.89 16.29 -26.87
N LYS A 306 4.88 15.41 -26.72
CA LYS A 306 6.27 15.79 -26.44
C LYS A 306 6.99 16.12 -27.74
N GLN A 307 7.81 17.17 -27.70
CA GLN A 307 8.62 17.55 -28.86
C GLN A 307 9.69 16.49 -29.20
N ARG A 308 9.97 16.37 -30.50
CA ARG A 308 10.97 15.47 -31.12
C ARG A 308 11.60 16.17 -32.31
N ASN A 309 12.36 17.22 -32.05
CA ASN A 309 12.89 18.10 -33.09
C ASN A 309 14.18 17.55 -33.75
N VAL A 310 15.36 18.12 -33.46
CA VAL A 310 16.65 17.63 -33.97
C VAL A 310 17.22 16.56 -33.05
N TYR A 311 17.51 15.37 -33.58
CA TYR A 311 18.23 14.30 -32.87
C TYR A 311 19.53 13.92 -33.58
N LEU A 312 20.61 13.84 -32.81
CA LEU A 312 21.96 13.54 -33.27
C LEU A 312 22.40 12.22 -32.63
N LYS A 313 22.62 11.17 -33.44
CA LYS A 313 23.16 9.90 -32.97
C LYS A 313 24.57 9.69 -33.50
N ASN A 314 25.55 9.65 -32.59
CA ASN A 314 26.87 9.17 -32.93
C ASN A 314 26.80 7.65 -33.19
N ALA A 315 27.41 7.20 -34.28
CA ALA A 315 27.36 5.79 -34.72
C ALA A 315 28.65 5.01 -34.43
N GLN A 316 29.73 5.69 -34.03
CA GLN A 316 31.00 5.08 -33.62
C GLN A 316 31.63 5.89 -32.48
N ALA A 317 32.13 5.23 -31.44
CA ALA A 317 32.62 5.85 -30.20
C ALA A 317 34.00 6.56 -30.34
N THR A 318 34.26 7.23 -31.45
CA THR A 318 35.49 8.01 -31.71
C THR A 318 35.19 9.24 -32.57
N GLY A 319 34.93 10.37 -31.90
CA GLY A 319 34.81 11.70 -32.51
C GLY A 319 33.39 12.28 -32.47
N ASP A 320 33.32 13.61 -32.37
CA ASP A 320 32.15 14.33 -31.87
C ASP A 320 31.09 14.61 -32.95
N ALA A 321 29.81 14.51 -32.60
CA ALA A 321 28.71 14.80 -33.54
C ALA A 321 28.41 16.31 -33.60
N TYR A 322 28.63 16.93 -34.76
CA TYR A 322 28.45 18.38 -34.92
C TYR A 322 27.07 18.76 -35.49
N LEU A 323 26.43 19.71 -34.82
CA LEU A 323 25.57 20.70 -35.50
C LEU A 323 26.47 21.91 -35.80
N THR A 324 26.36 22.53 -36.97
CA THR A 324 27.27 23.62 -37.37
C THR A 324 26.48 24.86 -37.77
N LEU A 325 26.87 26.02 -37.25
CA LEU A 325 26.46 27.32 -37.78
C LEU A 325 27.33 27.69 -38.99
N VAL A 326 26.72 28.02 -40.13
CA VAL A 326 27.43 28.55 -41.31
C VAL A 326 27.40 30.08 -41.38
N GLU A 327 26.43 30.69 -40.74
CA GLU A 327 26.19 32.13 -40.64
C GLU A 327 25.37 32.42 -39.36
N ALA A 328 25.21 33.70 -39.01
CA ALA A 328 24.45 34.10 -37.83
C ALA A 328 22.97 33.71 -37.92
N LEU A 329 22.42 33.23 -36.81
CA LEU A 329 20.97 33.05 -36.65
C LEU A 329 20.29 34.40 -36.41
N GLN A 330 19.12 34.58 -37.02
CA GLN A 330 18.39 35.84 -37.08
C GLN A 330 17.04 35.74 -36.37
N GLN A 331 16.41 36.90 -36.12
CA GLN A 331 15.08 36.95 -35.49
C GLN A 331 14.06 36.12 -36.30
N GLY A 332 13.49 35.09 -35.66
CA GLY A 332 12.60 34.12 -36.30
C GLY A 332 13.17 32.71 -36.37
N ALA A 333 14.50 32.55 -36.28
CA ALA A 333 15.14 31.24 -36.12
C ALA A 333 14.77 30.61 -34.77
N LYS A 334 14.64 29.28 -34.75
CA LYS A 334 14.43 28.49 -33.53
C LYS A 334 14.74 27.02 -33.78
N ILE A 335 15.69 26.43 -33.06
CA ILE A 335 16.12 25.04 -33.26
C ILE A 335 15.90 24.26 -31.95
N GLY A 336 14.90 23.38 -31.96
CA GLY A 336 14.66 22.44 -30.86
C GLY A 336 15.63 21.26 -30.93
N VAL A 337 16.26 20.90 -29.80
CA VAL A 337 17.23 19.79 -29.73
C VAL A 337 16.75 18.72 -28.75
N TYR A 338 16.67 17.48 -29.24
CA TYR A 338 16.18 16.32 -28.51
C TYR A 338 17.34 15.55 -27.87
N ALA A 339 17.62 15.84 -26.61
CA ALA A 339 18.77 15.28 -25.87
C ALA A 339 18.50 13.94 -25.15
N ASN A 340 17.28 13.39 -25.19
CA ASN A 340 16.89 12.26 -24.32
C ASN A 340 17.52 10.89 -24.68
N ILE A 341 18.15 10.77 -25.86
CA ILE A 341 18.75 9.51 -26.34
C ILE A 341 20.26 9.72 -26.62
N MET A 342 20.95 10.39 -25.68
CA MET A 342 22.42 10.42 -25.62
C MET A 342 22.92 9.26 -24.74
N PRO A 343 23.71 8.32 -25.27
CA PRO A 343 24.24 7.20 -24.48
C PRO A 343 25.61 7.52 -23.82
N ASP A 344 25.78 6.96 -22.63
CA ASP A 344 27.02 6.34 -22.10
C ASP A 344 28.28 7.16 -21.78
N GLU A 345 28.27 8.50 -21.75
CA GLU A 345 29.33 9.27 -21.06
C GLU A 345 28.78 10.18 -19.96
N VAL A 346 29.16 9.87 -18.70
CA VAL A 346 28.59 10.47 -17.47
C VAL A 346 29.04 11.92 -17.24
N ASP A 347 30.20 12.30 -17.77
CA ASP A 347 30.91 13.54 -17.41
C ASP A 347 31.09 14.54 -18.57
N ASN A 348 30.79 14.18 -19.82
CA ASN A 348 30.99 15.06 -21.00
C ASN A 348 29.79 15.07 -21.97
N PRO A 349 29.14 16.23 -22.21
CA PRO A 349 28.06 16.37 -23.18
C PRO A 349 28.63 16.55 -24.61
N ILE A 350 28.84 15.45 -25.34
CA ILE A 350 29.42 15.47 -26.70
C ILE A 350 28.37 15.90 -27.76
N VAL A 351 27.93 17.16 -27.67
CA VAL A 351 27.28 17.89 -28.77
C VAL A 351 27.81 19.33 -28.78
N ASP A 352 28.89 19.53 -29.53
CA ASP A 352 29.33 20.85 -29.93
C ASP A 352 28.42 21.38 -31.05
N ILE A 353 27.70 22.46 -30.75
CA ILE A 353 26.82 23.17 -31.70
C ILE A 353 27.64 24.13 -32.60
N ALA A 354 28.97 24.14 -32.45
CA ALA A 354 29.89 24.66 -33.46
C ALA A 354 31.31 24.04 -33.35
N ILE A 355 31.76 23.28 -34.36
CA ILE A 355 33.20 23.15 -34.67
C ILE A 355 33.46 23.53 -36.13
N GLY A 356 34.52 24.31 -36.35
CA GLY A 356 35.37 24.18 -37.51
C GLY A 356 36.80 23.82 -37.08
N PRO A 357 37.58 23.06 -37.87
CA PRO A 357 37.40 22.81 -39.31
C PRO A 357 37.53 21.33 -39.75
N ASN A 358 37.12 21.05 -41.00
CA ASN A 358 38.01 20.30 -41.90
C ASN A 358 38.72 21.37 -42.76
N ALA A 359 40.03 21.26 -42.95
CA ALA A 359 40.89 22.39 -43.28
C ALA A 359 40.60 23.08 -44.63
N GLY A 360 40.66 24.43 -44.65
CA GLY A 360 40.79 25.21 -45.88
C GLY A 360 39.88 26.43 -46.06
N SER A 361 38.93 26.72 -45.16
CA SER A 361 37.98 27.84 -45.32
C SER A 361 37.69 28.59 -44.01
N SER A 362 37.37 29.88 -44.13
CA SER A 362 36.88 30.73 -43.04
C SER A 362 35.44 30.34 -42.66
N ARG A 363 35.19 30.09 -41.37
CA ARG A 363 33.87 29.75 -40.81
C ARG A 363 33.41 30.80 -39.79
N TYR A 364 32.11 30.81 -39.51
CA TYR A 364 31.48 31.58 -38.45
C TYR A 364 31.95 31.11 -37.06
N GLU A 365 32.16 32.03 -36.12
CA GLU A 365 32.37 31.74 -34.69
C GLU A 365 31.06 32.01 -33.94
N ALA A 366 30.63 31.09 -33.07
CA ALA A 366 29.40 31.28 -32.31
C ALA A 366 29.58 32.32 -31.19
N THR A 367 28.51 33.03 -30.87
CA THR A 367 28.41 34.02 -29.80
C THR A 367 27.46 33.56 -28.69
N GLU A 368 27.48 34.24 -27.55
CA GLU A 368 26.50 34.01 -26.46
C GLU A 368 25.05 34.23 -26.92
N ALA A 369 24.83 35.15 -27.87
CA ALA A 369 23.50 35.42 -28.43
C ALA A 369 22.98 34.28 -29.30
N ASP A 370 23.86 33.53 -29.99
CA ASP A 370 23.44 32.39 -30.82
C ASP A 370 22.80 31.27 -29.97
N ALA A 371 23.20 31.13 -28.71
CA ALA A 371 22.64 30.13 -27.78
C ALA A 371 21.13 30.32 -27.54
N ALA A 372 20.60 31.54 -27.63
CA ALA A 372 19.20 31.85 -27.36
C ALA A 372 18.22 31.34 -28.44
N TYR A 373 18.71 30.99 -29.63
CA TYR A 373 17.89 30.38 -30.69
C TYR A 373 17.79 28.86 -30.56
N PHE A 374 18.61 28.23 -29.73
CA PHE A 374 18.54 26.81 -29.43
C PHE A 374 17.70 26.57 -28.17
N VAL A 375 16.85 25.54 -28.20
CA VAL A 375 15.98 25.18 -27.08
C VAL A 375 16.06 23.66 -26.86
N SER A 376 16.38 23.21 -25.64
CA SER A 376 16.29 21.80 -25.31
C SER A 376 14.82 21.36 -25.15
N ASP A 377 14.47 20.18 -25.66
CA ASP A 377 13.09 19.69 -25.61
C ASP A 377 12.67 19.42 -24.14
N ILE A 378 11.41 19.77 -23.80
CA ILE A 378 10.87 20.00 -22.43
C ILE A 378 10.98 18.84 -21.41
N ASN A 379 11.47 17.66 -21.81
CA ASN A 379 11.65 16.49 -20.92
C ASN A 379 13.13 16.19 -20.65
N THR A 380 14.07 17.06 -21.04
CA THR A 380 15.51 16.79 -20.96
C THR A 380 16.17 17.61 -19.87
N ALA A 381 16.99 16.96 -19.04
CA ALA A 381 17.79 17.63 -18.00
C ALA A 381 19.07 18.30 -18.57
N ALA A 382 19.04 18.69 -19.85
CA ALA A 382 20.17 19.27 -20.56
C ALA A 382 19.94 20.76 -20.82
N VAL A 383 20.89 21.59 -20.38
CA VAL A 383 20.85 23.05 -20.52
C VAL A 383 21.69 23.48 -21.71
N ILE A 384 21.15 24.35 -22.57
CA ILE A 384 21.93 25.02 -23.62
C ILE A 384 22.81 26.09 -22.98
N ARG A 385 24.10 26.13 -23.28
CA ARG A 385 25.06 27.11 -22.76
C ARG A 385 26.03 27.59 -23.84
N TYR A 386 26.61 28.77 -23.65
CA TYR A 386 27.77 29.22 -24.40
C TYR A 386 29.07 28.83 -23.67
N ASN A 387 29.93 28.06 -24.32
CA ASN A 387 31.28 27.75 -23.88
C ASN A 387 32.24 28.80 -24.48
N GLY A 388 32.59 29.80 -23.67
CA GLY A 388 33.42 30.93 -24.09
C GLY A 388 34.85 30.56 -24.45
N ASP A 389 35.46 29.61 -23.75
CA ASP A 389 36.83 29.13 -24.03
C ASP A 389 36.93 28.43 -25.39
N SER A 390 35.85 27.73 -25.76
CA SER A 390 35.77 26.98 -27.02
C SER A 390 35.13 27.77 -28.17
N LYS A 391 34.47 28.92 -27.87
CA LYS A 391 33.59 29.70 -28.75
C LYS A 391 32.43 28.92 -29.38
N LYS A 392 31.72 28.14 -28.57
CA LYS A 392 30.66 27.22 -29.04
C LYS A 392 29.39 27.38 -28.23
N VAL A 393 28.25 27.14 -28.85
CA VAL A 393 27.08 26.69 -28.08
C VAL A 393 27.30 25.20 -27.76
N VAL A 394 26.91 24.77 -26.57
CA VAL A 394 27.00 23.38 -26.10
C VAL A 394 25.71 22.98 -25.38
N LEU A 395 25.38 21.70 -25.41
CA LEU A 395 24.49 21.13 -24.40
C LEU A 395 25.28 20.87 -23.10
N SER A 396 24.58 20.84 -21.97
CA SER A 396 25.17 20.54 -20.66
C SER A 396 24.18 19.70 -19.87
N TYR A 397 24.41 18.39 -19.82
CA TYR A 397 23.60 17.47 -19.03
C TYR A 397 23.78 17.76 -17.53
N GLN A 398 22.66 17.94 -16.83
CA GLN A 398 22.64 18.05 -15.38
C GLN A 398 21.96 16.80 -14.83
N LYS A 399 22.69 15.97 -14.08
CA LYS A 399 22.12 14.75 -13.49
C LYS A 399 20.92 15.12 -12.59
N PRO A 400 19.73 14.52 -12.79
CA PRO A 400 18.57 14.78 -11.93
C PRO A 400 18.86 14.45 -10.46
N ILE A 401 18.30 15.25 -9.56
CA ILE A 401 18.37 14.98 -8.12
C ILE A 401 17.32 13.91 -7.79
N GLU A 402 17.78 12.70 -7.46
CA GLU A 402 16.95 11.57 -7.05
C GLU A 402 16.42 11.75 -5.62
N LEU A 403 15.50 12.70 -5.42
CA LEU A 403 14.75 12.84 -4.18
C LEU A 403 13.70 11.71 -4.07
N LYS A 404 13.70 11.01 -2.94
CA LYS A 404 12.69 10.01 -2.55
C LYS A 404 12.22 10.31 -1.13
N LEU A 405 10.90 10.36 -0.94
CA LEU A 405 10.27 10.51 0.37
C LEU A 405 9.83 9.12 0.84
N THR A 406 10.49 8.60 1.89
CA THR A 406 10.18 7.29 2.45
C THR A 406 8.93 7.38 3.32
N GLN A 407 8.96 8.24 4.33
CA GLN A 407 7.87 8.44 5.29
C GLN A 407 7.67 9.94 5.61
N PRO A 408 6.47 10.35 6.06
CA PRO A 408 5.21 9.59 6.08
C PRO A 408 4.70 9.25 4.66
N GLY A 409 3.88 8.21 4.54
CA GLY A 409 3.25 7.81 3.27
C GLY A 409 2.20 8.83 2.80
N ASP A 410 1.74 8.70 1.56
CA ASP A 410 0.67 9.58 1.07
C ASP A 410 -0.68 9.16 1.69
N GLY A 411 -1.51 10.14 2.05
CA GLY A 411 -2.72 9.93 2.86
C GLY A 411 -2.47 9.46 4.30
N SER A 412 -1.23 9.48 4.80
CA SER A 412 -0.91 8.94 6.13
C SER A 412 -1.40 9.82 7.28
N ILE A 413 -1.84 9.16 8.35
CA ILE A 413 -2.12 9.77 9.66
C ILE A 413 -0.84 9.76 10.50
N VAL A 414 -0.58 10.85 11.24
CA VAL A 414 0.63 11.06 12.05
C VAL A 414 0.36 11.86 13.34
N ASP A 415 1.22 11.72 14.36
CA ASP A 415 1.18 12.56 15.59
C ASP A 415 1.70 14.00 15.30
N VAL A 416 1.56 14.91 16.27
CA VAL A 416 1.86 16.36 16.15
C VAL A 416 3.33 16.73 15.88
N GLN A 417 4.25 15.77 15.90
CA GLN A 417 5.66 15.96 15.53
C GLN A 417 6.11 14.78 14.65
N PRO A 418 5.72 14.76 13.36
CA PRO A 418 5.98 13.64 12.46
C PRO A 418 7.45 13.55 12.02
N ASP A 419 8.00 12.34 12.02
CA ASP A 419 9.30 12.05 11.41
C ASP A 419 9.19 11.95 9.88
N VAL A 420 9.68 12.97 9.20
CA VAL A 420 9.77 13.05 7.74
C VAL A 420 11.17 12.59 7.32
N SER A 421 11.30 11.55 6.50
CA SER A 421 12.60 11.03 6.09
C SER A 421 12.60 10.37 4.71
N GLY A 422 13.79 10.25 4.12
CA GLY A 422 13.95 9.76 2.76
C GLY A 422 15.39 9.59 2.31
N THR A 423 15.57 9.52 0.99
CA THR A 423 16.89 9.59 0.35
C THR A 423 16.93 10.72 -0.67
N VAL A 424 18.13 11.20 -0.97
CA VAL A 424 18.43 12.22 -1.97
C VAL A 424 19.80 11.94 -2.59
N THR A 425 20.10 12.50 -3.76
CA THR A 425 21.47 12.48 -4.30
C THR A 425 22.44 13.12 -3.28
N PRO A 426 23.51 12.42 -2.85
CA PRO A 426 24.43 12.92 -1.81
C PRO A 426 24.95 14.34 -2.06
N GLY A 427 25.09 15.11 -0.98
CA GLY A 427 25.50 16.52 -1.04
C GLY A 427 24.41 17.51 -1.48
N SER A 428 23.18 17.06 -1.74
CA SER A 428 22.03 17.96 -1.96
C SER A 428 21.50 18.52 -0.63
N LYS A 429 20.98 19.75 -0.66
CA LYS A 429 20.13 20.29 0.42
C LYS A 429 18.69 19.81 0.22
N VAL A 430 18.03 19.36 1.28
CA VAL A 430 16.59 19.02 1.27
C VAL A 430 15.82 20.07 2.06
N THR A 431 14.76 20.60 1.46
CA THR A 431 13.80 21.52 2.09
C THR A 431 12.48 20.78 2.32
N VAL A 432 12.04 20.73 3.56
CA VAL A 432 10.71 20.26 3.96
C VAL A 432 9.80 21.47 4.17
N THR A 433 8.56 21.38 3.68
CA THR A 433 7.54 22.42 3.82
C THR A 433 6.20 21.78 4.18
N LEU A 434 5.63 22.15 5.32
CA LEU A 434 4.34 21.66 5.80
C LEU A 434 3.31 22.79 5.75
N ILE A 435 2.31 22.65 4.88
CA ILE A 435 1.26 23.65 4.65
C ILE A 435 -0.06 23.12 5.21
N SER A 436 -0.66 23.78 6.20
CA SER A 436 -2.00 23.38 6.68
C SER A 436 -3.04 23.74 5.64
N LYS A 437 -3.88 22.76 5.23
CA LYS A 437 -4.96 22.99 4.26
C LYS A 437 -6.06 23.92 4.79
N SER A 438 -6.11 24.13 6.12
CA SER A 438 -7.02 25.10 6.76
C SER A 438 -6.71 26.55 6.41
N GLY A 439 -5.48 26.87 6.00
CA GLY A 439 -5.01 28.25 5.80
C GLY A 439 -4.87 29.08 7.09
N LEU A 440 -5.06 28.48 8.28
CA LEU A 440 -5.02 29.20 9.56
C LEU A 440 -3.60 29.43 10.12
N ASN A 441 -2.61 28.69 9.60
CA ASN A 441 -1.22 28.72 10.07
C ASN A 441 -0.28 29.01 8.89
N GLU A 442 0.78 29.79 9.15
CA GLU A 442 1.88 29.98 8.20
C GLU A 442 2.59 28.63 7.89
N PRO A 443 3.10 28.42 6.65
CA PRO A 443 3.84 27.21 6.31
C PRO A 443 5.10 27.02 7.17
N LEU A 444 5.26 25.84 7.77
CA LEU A 444 6.51 25.47 8.42
C LEU A 444 7.51 25.04 7.33
N ILE A 445 8.57 25.83 7.14
CA ILE A 445 9.64 25.59 6.16
C ILE A 445 10.96 25.37 6.91
N ALA A 446 11.68 24.28 6.60
CA ALA A 446 12.97 23.96 7.20
C ALA A 446 13.89 23.21 6.22
N GLU A 447 15.21 23.34 6.41
CA GLU A 447 16.17 22.40 5.81
C GLU A 447 16.25 21.13 6.67
N ALA A 448 16.32 19.97 6.03
CA ALA A 448 16.52 18.67 6.69
C ALA A 448 18.01 18.30 6.76
N GLU A 449 18.40 17.49 7.75
CA GLU A 449 19.77 16.98 7.84
C GLU A 449 19.97 15.88 6.80
N VAL A 450 21.04 15.99 5.99
CA VAL A 450 21.39 15.05 4.90
C VAL A 450 22.77 14.46 5.18
N ARG A 451 22.88 13.13 5.20
CA ARG A 451 24.12 12.39 5.46
C ARG A 451 24.94 12.16 4.19
N GLU A 452 26.19 11.73 4.35
CA GLU A 452 27.11 11.41 3.25
C GLU A 452 26.60 10.30 2.31
N ASP A 453 25.76 9.39 2.81
CA ASP A 453 25.10 8.33 2.02
C ASP A 453 23.85 8.80 1.26
N GLY A 454 23.44 10.07 1.45
CA GLY A 454 22.22 10.64 0.87
C GLY A 454 20.94 10.32 1.64
N THR A 455 21.00 9.63 2.79
CA THR A 455 19.83 9.53 3.70
C THR A 455 19.58 10.87 4.37
N TRP A 456 18.30 11.22 4.58
CA TRP A 456 17.92 12.47 5.22
C TRP A 456 16.71 12.34 6.15
N SER A 457 16.63 13.21 7.16
CA SER A 457 15.56 13.21 8.16
C SER A 457 15.27 14.60 8.73
N PHE A 458 14.00 14.84 9.08
CA PHE A 458 13.50 16.06 9.71
C PHE A 458 12.29 15.74 10.61
N THR A 459 12.28 16.32 11.81
CA THR A 459 11.17 16.23 12.76
C THR A 459 10.84 17.64 13.27
N PRO A 460 9.57 18.12 13.19
CA PRO A 460 9.20 19.45 13.68
C PRO A 460 9.54 19.67 15.16
N THR A 461 10.29 20.73 15.47
CA THR A 461 10.61 21.16 16.84
C THR A 461 9.41 21.80 17.56
N THR A 462 8.45 22.31 16.80
CA THR A 462 7.18 22.86 17.29
C THR A 462 6.05 21.90 16.93
N LYS A 463 5.15 21.64 17.88
CA LYS A 463 3.98 20.79 17.66
C LYS A 463 3.05 21.39 16.61
N LEU A 464 2.75 20.61 15.58
CA LEU A 464 1.73 20.90 14.59
C LEU A 464 0.33 20.86 15.24
N GLN A 465 -0.61 21.64 14.74
CA GLN A 465 -2.02 21.54 15.12
C GLN A 465 -2.68 20.37 14.36
N GLY A 466 -3.68 19.71 14.94
CA GLY A 466 -4.44 18.67 14.26
C GLY A 466 -5.15 19.16 12.98
N GLY A 467 -5.28 18.28 11.98
CA GLY A 467 -5.92 18.56 10.69
C GLY A 467 -5.09 18.11 9.48
N GLU A 468 -5.59 18.41 8.28
CA GLU A 468 -4.89 18.08 7.02
C GLU A 468 -3.76 19.06 6.70
N TYR A 469 -2.63 18.51 6.25
CA TYR A 469 -1.48 19.24 5.73
C TYR A 469 -1.07 18.67 4.37
N THR A 470 -0.63 19.53 3.48
CA THR A 470 0.17 19.12 2.32
C THR A 470 1.65 19.24 2.69
N LEU A 471 2.30 18.09 2.87
CA LEU A 471 3.74 17.94 3.00
C LEU A 471 4.38 18.05 1.61
N LYS A 472 5.24 19.05 1.43
CA LYS A 472 6.05 19.24 0.24
C LYS A 472 7.52 19.05 0.60
N VAL A 473 8.24 18.29 -0.21
CA VAL A 473 9.67 18.08 -0.07
C VAL A 473 10.33 18.35 -1.42
N SER A 474 11.36 19.18 -1.42
CA SER A 474 12.16 19.51 -2.60
C SER A 474 13.64 19.45 -2.22
N ALA A 475 14.51 19.17 -3.19
CA ALA A 475 15.95 19.15 -2.99
C ALA A 475 16.65 20.03 -4.02
N ALA A 476 17.78 20.63 -3.63
CA ALA A 476 18.58 21.48 -4.49
C ALA A 476 20.08 21.19 -4.36
N SER A 477 20.79 21.20 -5.49
CA SER A 477 22.24 21.01 -5.56
C SER A 477 22.79 21.64 -6.84
N ASN A 478 23.88 22.42 -6.75
CA ASN A 478 24.59 23.02 -7.89
C ASN A 478 23.68 23.77 -8.90
N GLY A 479 22.62 24.41 -8.43
CA GLY A 479 21.63 25.13 -9.25
C GLY A 479 20.55 24.26 -9.90
N VAL A 480 20.64 22.93 -9.75
CA VAL A 480 19.56 21.98 -10.07
C VAL A 480 18.59 21.91 -8.90
N SER A 481 17.29 21.73 -9.20
CA SER A 481 16.27 21.36 -8.21
C SER A 481 15.63 20.02 -8.60
N SER A 482 15.23 19.22 -7.62
CA SER A 482 14.36 18.06 -7.85
C SER A 482 12.94 18.52 -8.24
N GLU A 483 12.13 17.59 -8.74
CA GLU A 483 10.67 17.77 -8.62
C GLU A 483 10.29 17.90 -7.14
N THR A 484 9.24 18.66 -6.85
CA THR A 484 8.70 18.76 -5.49
C THR A 484 7.79 17.57 -5.24
N LEU A 485 8.23 16.61 -4.43
CA LEU A 485 7.36 15.55 -3.94
C LEU A 485 6.30 16.17 -3.03
N SER A 486 5.04 15.89 -3.32
CA SER A 486 3.89 16.32 -2.52
C SER A 486 3.19 15.09 -1.96
N ARG A 487 2.85 15.11 -0.68
CA ARG A 487 1.98 14.14 -0.02
C ARG A 487 0.97 14.88 0.85
N ASP A 488 -0.25 14.40 0.89
CA ASP A 488 -1.21 14.87 1.88
C ASP A 488 -1.15 13.97 3.11
N ILE A 489 -1.12 14.58 4.30
CA ILE A 489 -1.04 13.89 5.59
C ILE A 489 -2.07 14.49 6.56
N THR A 490 -2.55 13.66 7.48
CA THR A 490 -3.46 14.09 8.54
C THR A 490 -2.72 14.08 9.88
N VAL A 491 -2.49 15.25 10.46
CA VAL A 491 -1.96 15.37 11.82
C VAL A 491 -3.10 15.13 12.79
N VAL A 492 -2.87 14.28 13.80
CA VAL A 492 -3.81 13.95 14.87
C VAL A 492 -3.16 14.25 16.21
N ASP A 493 -3.82 15.06 17.04
CA ASP A 493 -3.36 15.37 18.40
C ASP A 493 -3.92 14.39 19.42
N LYS A 494 -3.03 13.53 19.91
CA LYS A 494 -3.32 12.52 20.95
C LYS A 494 -3.10 13.03 22.38
N SER A 495 -2.63 14.26 22.57
CA SER A 495 -2.18 14.75 23.89
C SER A 495 -3.33 14.89 24.90
N ALA A 496 -4.52 15.30 24.47
CA ALA A 496 -5.68 15.40 25.34
C ALA A 496 -6.13 14.02 25.89
N LEU A 497 -6.14 12.99 25.04
CA LEU A 497 -6.41 11.61 25.44
C LEU A 497 -5.33 11.10 26.42
N ARG A 498 -4.04 11.30 26.09
CA ARG A 498 -2.91 10.86 26.93
C ARG A 498 -2.95 11.51 28.32
N ASN A 499 -3.12 12.83 28.37
CA ASN A 499 -3.29 13.57 29.63
C ASN A 499 -4.50 13.07 30.46
N LYS A 500 -5.57 12.62 29.82
CA LYS A 500 -6.75 12.05 30.51
C LYS A 500 -6.47 10.65 31.07
N VAL A 501 -5.73 9.82 30.35
CA VAL A 501 -5.23 8.52 30.84
C VAL A 501 -4.29 8.73 32.03
N ASP A 502 -3.29 9.60 31.91
CA ASP A 502 -2.30 9.89 32.95
C ASP A 502 -2.95 10.46 34.22
N ALA A 503 -3.94 11.35 34.07
CA ALA A 503 -4.71 11.88 35.18
C ALA A 503 -5.51 10.79 35.90
N ILE A 504 -6.22 9.92 35.16
CA ILE A 504 -7.02 8.83 35.73
C ILE A 504 -6.13 7.79 36.43
N ASN A 505 -4.98 7.44 35.85
CA ASN A 505 -3.98 6.58 36.50
C ASN A 505 -3.50 7.18 37.84
N SER A 506 -3.35 8.51 37.89
CA SER A 506 -2.97 9.23 39.11
C SER A 506 -4.08 9.24 40.18
N GLU A 507 -5.33 8.99 39.84
CA GLU A 507 -6.45 8.90 40.80
C GLU A 507 -6.44 7.60 41.64
N ASN A 508 -5.65 6.59 41.26
CA ASN A 508 -5.51 5.31 41.98
C ASN A 508 -6.86 4.63 42.29
N LEU A 509 -7.76 4.59 41.30
CA LEU A 509 -9.10 4.04 41.44
C LEU A 509 -9.05 2.53 41.71
N ALA A 510 -9.82 2.06 42.70
CA ALA A 510 -9.95 0.65 43.02
C ALA A 510 -11.32 0.11 42.59
N GLU A 511 -11.29 -1.01 41.86
CA GLU A 511 -12.44 -1.74 41.30
C GLU A 511 -13.57 -1.95 42.31
N VAL A 512 -13.22 -2.43 43.52
CA VAL A 512 -14.13 -2.76 44.62
C VAL A 512 -15.02 -1.60 45.11
N ASN A 513 -14.76 -0.36 44.70
CA ASN A 513 -15.57 0.81 45.05
C ASN A 513 -16.71 1.07 44.05
N TYR A 514 -16.72 0.42 42.89
CA TYR A 514 -17.64 0.69 41.77
C TYR A 514 -18.39 -0.57 41.33
N THR A 515 -19.59 -0.43 40.78
CA THR A 515 -20.36 -1.56 40.27
C THR A 515 -19.64 -2.22 39.10
N SER A 516 -19.65 -3.56 39.05
CA SER A 516 -18.91 -4.33 38.03
C SER A 516 -19.26 -3.90 36.60
N GLU A 517 -20.52 -3.57 36.32
CA GLU A 517 -20.97 -3.00 35.04
C GLU A 517 -20.23 -1.69 34.72
N SER A 518 -20.30 -0.69 35.61
CA SER A 518 -19.68 0.61 35.38
C SER A 518 -18.15 0.54 35.35
N TRP A 519 -17.55 -0.36 36.14
CA TRP A 519 -16.12 -0.62 36.13
C TRP A 519 -15.66 -1.32 34.85
N THR A 520 -16.43 -2.31 34.35
CA THR A 520 -16.13 -2.98 33.06
C THR A 520 -16.23 -1.99 31.90
N ILE A 521 -17.24 -1.11 31.91
CA ILE A 521 -17.36 -0.02 30.92
C ILE A 521 -16.14 0.92 30.99
N PHE A 522 -15.69 1.26 32.20
CA PHE A 522 -14.49 2.09 32.42
C PHE A 522 -13.18 1.38 32.01
N GLN A 523 -13.02 0.09 32.32
CA GLN A 523 -11.82 -0.68 31.98
C GLN A 523 -11.75 -0.93 30.46
N ASN A 524 -12.89 -1.20 29.81
CA ASN A 524 -12.99 -1.25 28.36
C ASN A 524 -12.65 0.10 27.71
N ALA A 525 -13.11 1.22 28.28
CA ALA A 525 -12.74 2.56 27.81
C ALA A 525 -11.24 2.87 28.03
N MET A 526 -10.62 2.36 29.10
CA MET A 526 -9.16 2.46 29.31
C MET A 526 -8.39 1.65 28.28
N ASN A 527 -8.77 0.39 28.03
CA ASN A 527 -8.17 -0.45 27.01
C ASN A 527 -8.32 0.18 25.62
N LYS A 528 -9.50 0.73 25.29
CA LYS A 528 -9.74 1.45 24.03
C LYS A 528 -8.92 2.72 23.91
N ALA A 529 -8.75 3.47 25.00
CA ALA A 529 -7.86 4.64 25.03
C ALA A 529 -6.41 4.24 24.77
N ALA A 530 -5.91 3.14 25.35
CA ALA A 530 -4.58 2.61 25.09
C ALA A 530 -4.40 2.18 23.62
N GLU A 531 -5.32 1.37 23.07
CA GLU A 531 -5.32 0.99 21.65
C GLU A 531 -5.26 2.22 20.71
N VAL A 532 -6.04 3.27 21.01
CA VAL A 532 -6.10 4.48 20.20
C VAL A 532 -4.86 5.36 20.39
N LEU A 533 -4.19 5.31 21.54
CA LEU A 533 -2.90 5.95 21.76
C LEU A 533 -1.78 5.25 20.96
N ASP A 534 -1.73 3.92 20.99
CA ASP A 534 -0.67 3.12 20.37
C ASP A 534 -0.85 2.95 18.85
N ASN A 535 -2.09 2.93 18.34
CA ASN A 535 -2.36 2.80 16.90
C ASN A 535 -1.83 4.03 16.12
N PRO A 536 -0.80 3.91 15.25
CA PRO A 536 -0.22 5.05 14.54
C PRO A 536 -1.18 5.69 13.53
N THR A 537 -2.23 4.99 13.08
CA THR A 537 -3.19 5.49 12.08
C THR A 537 -4.57 5.84 12.65
N ALA A 538 -4.70 5.99 13.97
CA ALA A 538 -5.95 6.42 14.60
C ALA A 538 -6.32 7.86 14.18
N ALA A 539 -7.49 8.05 13.55
CA ALA A 539 -7.99 9.35 13.12
C ALA A 539 -8.43 10.22 14.32
N GLN A 540 -8.44 11.56 14.16
CA GLN A 540 -8.81 12.49 15.24
C GLN A 540 -10.18 12.14 15.86
N ALA A 541 -11.20 11.83 15.04
CA ALA A 541 -12.51 11.42 15.56
C ALA A 541 -12.47 10.14 16.43
N GLN A 542 -11.49 9.25 16.24
CA GLN A 542 -11.30 8.07 17.11
C GLN A 542 -10.61 8.44 18.42
N VAL A 543 -9.69 9.42 18.40
CA VAL A 543 -9.05 9.99 19.59
C VAL A 543 -10.07 10.78 20.43
N ASP A 544 -10.88 11.60 19.76
CA ASP A 544 -11.93 12.41 20.38
C ASP A 544 -13.03 11.52 20.96
N ASN A 545 -13.47 10.49 20.22
CA ASN A 545 -14.40 9.48 20.74
C ASN A 545 -13.80 8.71 21.91
N ALA A 546 -12.55 8.23 21.83
CA ALA A 546 -11.92 7.53 22.96
C ALA A 546 -11.77 8.44 24.19
N LEU A 547 -11.51 9.74 24.01
CA LEU A 547 -11.48 10.74 25.08
C LEU A 547 -12.88 11.00 25.66
N GLN A 548 -13.90 11.07 24.81
CA GLN A 548 -15.30 11.24 25.19
C GLN A 548 -15.81 10.01 25.94
N ASP A 549 -15.57 8.80 25.43
CA ASP A 549 -15.96 7.52 26.02
C ASP A 549 -15.23 7.26 27.35
N LEU A 550 -13.91 7.54 27.43
CA LEU A 550 -13.17 7.49 28.68
C LEU A 550 -13.67 8.52 29.69
N THR A 551 -14.03 9.72 29.24
CA THR A 551 -14.61 10.75 30.13
C THR A 551 -15.99 10.34 30.61
N ASN A 552 -16.84 9.84 29.72
CA ASN A 552 -18.19 9.34 30.00
C ASN A 552 -18.13 8.17 30.99
N ALA A 553 -17.30 7.17 30.71
CA ALA A 553 -17.14 6.00 31.57
C ALA A 553 -16.53 6.39 32.93
N ARG A 554 -15.53 7.27 32.97
CA ARG A 554 -14.99 7.80 34.24
C ARG A 554 -16.04 8.55 35.05
N THR A 555 -16.98 9.28 34.42
CA THR A 555 -18.09 9.96 35.11
C THR A 555 -19.27 9.04 35.42
N GLY A 556 -19.45 7.96 34.65
CA GLY A 556 -20.48 6.93 34.81
C GLY A 556 -20.10 5.82 35.78
N LEU A 557 -18.85 5.80 36.27
CA LEU A 557 -18.40 4.98 37.40
C LEU A 557 -19.36 5.16 38.57
N THR A 558 -20.22 4.16 38.75
CA THR A 558 -21.29 4.16 39.73
C THR A 558 -20.75 3.48 40.97
N ALA A 559 -20.60 4.23 42.05
CA ALA A 559 -20.11 3.68 43.32
C ALA A 559 -21.06 2.57 43.80
N VAL A 560 -20.52 1.48 44.36
CA VAL A 560 -21.35 0.43 44.95
C VAL A 560 -22.08 1.02 46.15
N ASN A 561 -23.42 1.09 46.10
CA ASN A 561 -24.27 1.59 47.20
C ASN A 561 -24.40 0.58 48.36
N GLY A 562 -23.32 -0.10 48.72
CA GLY A 562 -23.19 -0.91 49.94
C GLY A 562 -24.00 -2.21 50.01
N THR A 563 -24.82 -2.55 49.02
CA THR A 563 -25.71 -3.74 49.04
C THR A 563 -25.33 -4.80 48.01
N ASP A 564 -25.07 -4.42 46.77
CA ASP A 564 -24.88 -5.36 45.66
C ASP A 564 -23.39 -5.53 45.34
N SER A 565 -22.73 -6.45 46.06
CA SER A 565 -21.35 -6.87 45.82
C SER A 565 -21.37 -8.27 45.21
N ALA A 566 -21.05 -8.39 43.92
CA ALA A 566 -20.96 -9.67 43.24
C ALA A 566 -20.12 -10.69 44.03
N GLY A 567 -20.60 -11.94 44.06
CA GLY A 567 -20.07 -13.01 44.89
C GLY A 567 -20.37 -14.37 44.26
N PRO A 568 -19.74 -15.46 44.71
CA PRO A 568 -19.92 -16.76 44.07
C PRO A 568 -21.39 -17.21 44.19
N GLY A 569 -22.10 -17.27 43.08
CA GLY A 569 -23.55 -17.51 43.04
C GLY A 569 -24.40 -16.38 43.67
N GLY A 570 -23.93 -15.14 43.75
CA GLY A 570 -24.67 -14.02 44.31
C GLY A 570 -24.93 -14.21 45.81
N VAL A 571 -23.91 -14.68 46.54
CA VAL A 571 -23.94 -14.74 48.01
C VAL A 571 -22.92 -13.75 48.55
N ASP A 572 -23.45 -12.69 49.15
CA ASP A 572 -22.68 -11.49 49.43
C ASP A 572 -21.70 -11.68 50.60
N ASN A 573 -20.66 -10.85 50.57
CA ASN A 573 -19.65 -10.70 51.61
C ASN A 573 -18.89 -12.00 51.97
N PRO A 574 -18.25 -12.70 51.00
CA PRO A 574 -17.14 -13.58 51.35
C PRO A 574 -16.01 -12.77 52.01
N VAL A 575 -15.20 -13.45 52.83
CA VAL A 575 -13.97 -12.91 53.43
C VAL A 575 -12.69 -13.46 52.79
N LEU A 576 -12.85 -14.43 51.88
CA LEU A 576 -11.87 -14.89 50.91
C LEU A 576 -12.62 -15.49 49.71
N TRP A 577 -12.23 -15.16 48.50
CA TRP A 577 -12.71 -15.73 47.25
C TRP A 577 -11.54 -15.82 46.25
N LEU A 578 -10.92 -17.00 46.17
CA LEU A 578 -9.79 -17.32 45.29
C LEU A 578 -10.25 -18.30 44.20
N LEU A 579 -10.11 -17.89 42.94
CA LEU A 579 -10.37 -18.71 41.75
C LEU A 579 -9.29 -18.40 40.69
N PRO A 580 -8.82 -19.39 39.90
CA PRO A 580 -8.07 -19.13 38.69
C PRO A 580 -9.04 -18.64 37.61
N ASP A 581 -8.66 -17.60 36.88
CA ASP A 581 -9.45 -17.04 35.77
C ASP A 581 -8.58 -16.21 34.81
N GLU A 582 -9.12 -15.89 33.63
CA GLU A 582 -8.41 -15.20 32.55
C GLU A 582 -7.86 -13.81 32.93
N HIS A 583 -8.44 -13.13 33.93
CA HIS A 583 -8.00 -11.82 34.42
C HIS A 583 -6.81 -11.92 35.40
N MET A 584 -6.24 -13.12 35.61
CA MET A 584 -4.97 -13.26 36.31
C MET A 584 -3.81 -12.60 35.53
N GLY A 585 -3.85 -12.58 34.19
CA GLY A 585 -2.80 -12.00 33.35
C GLY A 585 -1.51 -12.81 33.32
N ILE A 586 -1.62 -14.13 33.48
CA ILE A 586 -0.52 -15.11 33.56
C ILE A 586 -0.76 -16.17 32.48
N ALA A 587 0.28 -16.60 31.77
CA ALA A 587 0.14 -17.60 30.70
C ALA A 587 0.05 -19.03 31.25
N SER A 588 -0.59 -19.93 30.49
CA SER A 588 -0.70 -21.34 30.84
C SER A 588 0.69 -21.99 30.94
N GLY A 589 0.98 -22.62 32.09
CA GLY A 589 2.27 -23.20 32.44
C GLY A 589 3.20 -22.29 33.27
N GLU A 590 2.83 -21.04 33.52
CA GLU A 590 3.65 -20.10 34.31
C GLU A 590 3.42 -20.20 35.83
N LYS A 591 4.37 -19.62 36.59
CA LYS A 591 4.37 -19.62 38.06
C LYS A 591 3.61 -18.41 38.61
N VAL A 592 2.76 -18.64 39.62
CA VAL A 592 1.90 -17.60 40.21
C VAL A 592 2.51 -17.05 41.49
N ASN A 593 2.91 -15.78 41.48
CA ASN A 593 3.39 -15.06 42.68
C ASN A 593 2.24 -14.50 43.55
N ILE A 594 1.12 -14.11 42.94
CA ILE A 594 -0.06 -13.56 43.61
C ILE A 594 -1.32 -14.18 43.01
N TRP A 595 -2.12 -14.82 43.86
CA TRP A 595 -3.47 -15.25 43.53
C TRP A 595 -4.44 -14.19 44.07
N LYS A 596 -5.06 -13.43 43.16
CA LYS A 596 -6.00 -12.35 43.50
C LYS A 596 -7.19 -12.91 44.28
N ASP A 597 -7.52 -12.24 45.38
CA ASP A 597 -8.77 -12.43 46.12
C ASP A 597 -9.82 -11.46 45.58
N ARG A 598 -10.95 -11.99 45.11
CA ARG A 598 -12.10 -11.20 44.62
C ARG A 598 -13.01 -10.70 45.75
N SER A 599 -12.78 -11.09 47.01
CA SER A 599 -13.56 -10.60 48.14
C SER A 599 -13.24 -9.13 48.48
N SER A 600 -14.20 -8.46 49.12
CA SER A 600 -14.04 -7.08 49.64
C SER A 600 -12.97 -6.94 50.74
N LYS A 601 -12.31 -8.03 51.16
CA LYS A 601 -11.18 -7.99 52.10
C LYS A 601 -9.83 -7.84 51.41
N GLY A 602 -9.71 -8.16 50.12
CA GLY A 602 -8.43 -8.13 49.39
C GLY A 602 -7.34 -8.96 50.07
N ASN A 603 -7.68 -10.17 50.51
CA ASN A 603 -6.76 -11.14 51.11
C ASN A 603 -6.07 -11.97 50.02
N HIS A 604 -5.34 -11.30 49.13
CA HIS A 604 -4.66 -11.96 48.00
C HIS A 604 -3.61 -12.95 48.53
N ALA A 605 -3.63 -14.20 48.06
CA ALA A 605 -2.62 -15.18 48.48
C ALA A 605 -1.30 -14.91 47.75
N SER A 606 -0.17 -14.89 48.46
CA SER A 606 1.12 -14.49 47.89
C SER A 606 2.25 -15.48 48.16
N GLN A 607 3.21 -15.55 47.23
CA GLN A 607 4.42 -16.35 47.37
C GLN A 607 5.58 -15.67 46.64
N GLU A 608 6.52 -15.09 47.38
CA GLU A 608 7.68 -14.39 46.81
C GLU A 608 8.73 -15.34 46.24
N THR A 609 8.86 -16.56 46.81
CA THR A 609 9.88 -17.51 46.38
C THR A 609 9.40 -18.27 45.14
N ALA A 610 9.93 -17.92 43.96
CA ALA A 610 9.55 -18.51 42.67
C ALA A 610 9.57 -20.05 42.63
N ALA A 611 10.50 -20.69 43.34
CA ALA A 611 10.54 -22.15 43.45
C ALA A 611 9.29 -22.72 44.14
N ASN A 612 8.71 -22.00 45.11
CA ASN A 612 7.57 -22.39 45.95
C ASN A 612 6.21 -21.92 45.38
N GLN A 613 6.19 -21.23 44.24
CA GLN A 613 4.96 -20.76 43.60
C GLN A 613 4.22 -21.94 42.94
N PRO A 614 2.88 -22.02 43.02
CA PRO A 614 2.10 -22.96 42.20
C PRO A 614 2.12 -22.57 40.71
N VAL A 615 1.61 -23.45 39.86
CA VAL A 615 1.58 -23.26 38.39
C VAL A 615 0.15 -23.02 37.92
N TYR A 616 -0.08 -21.95 37.16
CA TYR A 616 -1.35 -21.68 36.48
C TYR A 616 -1.48 -22.53 35.22
N TRP A 617 -2.65 -23.10 34.98
CA TRP A 617 -2.96 -23.77 33.71
C TRP A 617 -4.29 -23.29 33.16
N ASP A 618 -4.28 -22.93 31.89
CA ASP A 618 -5.45 -22.69 31.04
C ASP A 618 -5.23 -23.44 29.71
N ASP A 619 -5.44 -24.76 29.71
CA ASP A 619 -5.34 -25.61 28.52
C ASP A 619 -6.18 -26.91 28.60
N LEU A 620 -6.38 -27.53 27.43
CA LEU A 620 -7.21 -28.72 27.19
C LEU A 620 -6.93 -29.93 28.12
N ASN A 621 -5.70 -30.07 28.63
CA ASN A 621 -5.26 -31.24 29.39
C ASN A 621 -5.41 -31.06 30.91
N HIS A 622 -5.43 -29.81 31.39
CA HIS A 622 -5.42 -29.48 32.81
C HIS A 622 -6.76 -28.90 33.29
N ASN A 623 -7.47 -28.18 32.43
CA ASN A 623 -8.71 -27.47 32.77
C ASN A 623 -9.83 -28.42 33.21
N ILE A 624 -10.59 -27.97 34.21
CA ILE A 624 -11.81 -28.66 34.64
C ILE A 624 -13.00 -27.97 33.98
N ASN A 625 -13.77 -28.72 33.19
CA ASN A 625 -14.93 -28.18 32.46
C ASN A 625 -14.57 -26.89 31.69
N PHE A 626 -13.47 -26.93 30.95
CA PHE A 626 -12.88 -25.82 30.20
C PHE A 626 -12.36 -24.63 31.04
N ASN A 627 -12.58 -24.57 32.35
CA ASN A 627 -12.05 -23.51 33.22
C ASN A 627 -10.63 -23.81 33.73
N PRO A 628 -9.79 -22.75 33.90
CA PRO A 628 -8.41 -22.89 34.35
C PRO A 628 -8.28 -23.40 35.79
N VAL A 629 -7.06 -23.81 36.15
CA VAL A 629 -6.73 -24.43 37.44
C VAL A 629 -5.41 -23.92 38.00
N LEU A 630 -5.27 -23.95 39.34
CA LEU A 630 -3.99 -23.68 40.00
C LEU A 630 -3.40 -24.97 40.57
N ALA A 631 -2.23 -25.38 40.07
CA ALA A 631 -1.59 -26.66 40.38
C ALA A 631 -0.46 -26.53 41.42
N PHE A 632 -0.50 -27.38 42.43
CA PHE A 632 0.48 -27.47 43.52
C PHE A 632 1.22 -28.82 43.44
N ASP A 633 2.54 -28.77 43.58
CA ASP A 633 3.43 -29.90 43.30
C ASP A 633 3.47 -31.00 44.39
N GLY A 634 3.02 -30.67 45.60
CA GLY A 634 3.07 -31.56 46.76
C GLY A 634 4.40 -31.65 47.49
N SER A 635 5.39 -30.79 47.19
CA SER A 635 6.71 -30.79 47.85
C SER A 635 7.12 -29.43 48.41
N ASN A 636 6.81 -28.32 47.72
CA ASN A 636 7.14 -26.97 48.18
C ASN A 636 6.17 -25.87 47.70
N SER A 637 5.12 -26.20 46.95
CA SER A 637 4.13 -25.21 46.47
C SER A 637 3.20 -24.75 47.61
N TYR A 638 3.16 -23.45 47.90
CA TYR A 638 2.20 -22.85 48.85
C TYR A 638 2.08 -21.34 48.67
N MET A 639 0.98 -20.75 49.14
CA MET A 639 0.78 -19.29 49.13
C MET A 639 0.28 -18.80 50.48
N ASN A 640 0.90 -17.74 51.00
CA ASN A 640 0.58 -17.14 52.30
C ASN A 640 -0.64 -16.22 52.19
N LEU A 641 -1.42 -16.13 53.27
CA LEU A 641 -2.59 -15.27 53.42
C LEU A 641 -2.47 -14.42 54.69
N ASP A 642 -3.14 -13.27 54.70
CA ASP A 642 -3.33 -12.49 55.93
C ASP A 642 -4.39 -13.18 56.81
N VAL A 643 -3.92 -13.76 57.92
CA VAL A 643 -4.77 -14.44 58.90
C VAL A 643 -5.74 -13.49 59.61
N SER A 644 -5.45 -12.18 59.67
CA SER A 644 -6.34 -11.18 60.29
C SER A 644 -7.62 -10.94 59.49
N LYS A 645 -7.63 -11.28 58.20
CA LYS A 645 -8.78 -11.17 57.30
C LYS A 645 -9.66 -12.44 57.27
N LEU A 646 -9.22 -13.53 57.90
CA LEU A 646 -9.97 -14.80 57.95
C LEU A 646 -10.77 -14.95 59.26
N PRO A 647 -11.79 -15.84 59.31
CA PRO A 647 -12.60 -16.02 60.52
C PRO A 647 -11.76 -16.53 61.71
N GLN A 648 -11.72 -15.75 62.78
CA GLN A 648 -10.99 -16.04 64.02
C GLN A 648 -11.90 -16.36 65.21
N GLY A 649 -11.30 -16.73 66.33
CA GLY A 649 -11.94 -17.19 67.56
C GLY A 649 -12.92 -18.32 67.31
N LYS A 650 -14.06 -18.24 68.01
CA LYS A 650 -15.17 -19.21 67.98
C LYS A 650 -16.32 -18.75 67.09
N ASN A 651 -16.07 -17.77 66.22
CA ASN A 651 -17.10 -17.18 65.37
C ASN A 651 -17.62 -18.20 64.34
N PRO A 652 -18.91 -18.11 63.93
CA PRO A 652 -19.43 -18.91 62.82
C PRO A 652 -18.57 -18.73 61.56
N ARG A 653 -18.67 -19.70 60.64
CA ARG A 653 -18.02 -19.63 59.32
C ARG A 653 -18.57 -20.68 58.37
N SER A 654 -18.49 -20.39 57.08
CA SER A 654 -18.60 -21.40 56.02
C SER A 654 -17.32 -21.40 55.20
N ILE A 655 -16.89 -22.59 54.78
CA ILE A 655 -15.61 -22.84 54.11
C ILE A 655 -15.91 -23.78 52.94
N VAL A 656 -15.67 -23.31 51.73
CA VAL A 656 -15.91 -24.04 50.49
C VAL A 656 -14.59 -24.20 49.75
N THR A 657 -14.29 -25.41 49.30
CA THR A 657 -13.15 -25.67 48.40
C THR A 657 -13.58 -26.60 47.28
N VAL A 658 -13.26 -26.26 46.03
CA VAL A 658 -13.25 -27.21 44.91
C VAL A 658 -11.80 -27.59 44.65
N SER A 659 -11.52 -28.89 44.71
CA SER A 659 -10.15 -29.42 44.71
C SER A 659 -10.07 -30.83 44.11
N LYS A 660 -9.03 -31.11 43.31
CA LYS A 660 -8.68 -32.47 42.83
C LYS A 660 -7.29 -32.87 43.34
N THR A 661 -7.21 -33.95 44.10
CA THR A 661 -5.94 -34.50 44.62
C THR A 661 -5.21 -35.31 43.55
N ASN A 662 -3.88 -35.33 43.58
CA ASN A 662 -3.00 -36.21 42.81
C ASN A 662 -2.29 -37.23 43.74
N ARG A 663 -2.91 -37.54 44.89
CA ARG A 663 -2.55 -38.58 45.85
C ARG A 663 -3.74 -39.52 46.10
N VAL A 664 -3.44 -40.69 46.65
CA VAL A 664 -4.40 -41.70 47.16
C VAL A 664 -4.02 -42.21 48.56
N GLU A 665 -2.99 -41.60 49.16
CA GLU A 665 -2.40 -41.93 50.47
C GLU A 665 -1.81 -40.65 51.09
N GLY A 666 -1.70 -40.63 52.42
CA GLY A 666 -1.12 -39.51 53.18
C GLY A 666 -2.12 -38.39 53.49
N ILE A 667 -1.63 -37.32 54.12
CA ILE A 667 -2.42 -36.16 54.55
C ILE A 667 -1.79 -34.87 54.02
N ASP A 668 -2.58 -34.06 53.33
CA ASP A 668 -2.18 -32.75 52.79
C ASP A 668 -3.34 -31.74 52.78
N TYR A 669 -3.01 -30.44 52.77
CA TYR A 669 -3.94 -29.37 53.16
C TYR A 669 -4.18 -28.37 52.02
N ILE A 670 -5.45 -28.14 51.69
CA ILE A 670 -5.91 -27.18 50.67
C ILE A 670 -5.74 -25.75 51.20
N ILE A 671 -6.15 -25.52 52.46
CA ILE A 671 -5.96 -24.27 53.17
C ILE A 671 -5.95 -24.54 54.68
N SER A 672 -5.08 -23.85 55.43
CA SER A 672 -5.05 -23.92 56.90
C SER A 672 -4.67 -22.58 57.53
N TRP A 673 -5.24 -22.25 58.70
CA TRP A 673 -4.99 -20.97 59.37
C TRP A 673 -5.24 -20.96 60.88
N GLY A 674 -4.72 -19.91 61.52
CA GLY A 674 -5.24 -19.37 62.76
C GLY A 674 -5.03 -20.24 63.98
N LYS A 675 -3.79 -20.66 64.24
CA LYS A 675 -3.45 -21.34 65.50
C LYS A 675 -3.53 -20.33 66.67
N SER A 676 -3.63 -20.83 67.89
CA SER A 676 -3.53 -20.06 69.14
C SER A 676 -2.34 -20.60 69.94
N ASP A 677 -1.78 -19.77 70.83
CA ASP A 677 -0.62 -20.16 71.64
C ASP A 677 -0.99 -20.93 72.93
N SER A 678 -2.29 -21.17 73.19
CA SER A 678 -2.74 -21.67 74.50
C SER A 678 -4.02 -22.52 74.54
N SER A 679 -4.74 -22.74 73.43
CA SER A 679 -5.96 -23.57 73.43
C SER A 679 -5.75 -24.98 72.87
N ALA A 680 -6.42 -25.97 73.48
CA ALA A 680 -6.73 -27.20 72.77
C ALA A 680 -7.70 -26.89 71.62
N TYR A 681 -7.59 -27.61 70.50
CA TYR A 681 -8.37 -27.36 69.28
C TYR A 681 -8.08 -26.01 68.59
N SER A 682 -6.85 -25.51 68.80
CA SER A 682 -6.30 -24.34 68.11
C SER A 682 -6.05 -24.59 66.62
N GLY A 683 -6.44 -23.64 65.77
CA GLY A 683 -6.15 -23.67 64.33
C GLY A 683 -6.96 -24.70 63.55
N ILE A 684 -7.19 -24.41 62.26
CA ILE A 684 -8.10 -25.18 61.40
C ILE A 684 -7.47 -25.45 60.03
N GLY A 685 -7.81 -26.57 59.40
CA GLY A 685 -7.34 -26.88 58.04
C GLY A 685 -8.31 -27.76 57.26
N MET A 686 -8.65 -27.35 56.04
CA MET A 686 -9.37 -28.14 55.04
C MET A 686 -8.34 -29.00 54.30
N LEU A 687 -8.60 -30.30 54.22
CA LEU A 687 -7.57 -31.29 53.93
C LEU A 687 -8.08 -32.49 53.15
N HIS A 688 -7.11 -33.22 52.61
CA HIS A 688 -7.24 -34.55 52.05
C HIS A 688 -6.54 -35.56 52.97
N ASN A 689 -7.13 -36.74 53.14
CA ASN A 689 -6.53 -37.86 53.88
C ASN A 689 -6.90 -39.19 53.21
N GLU A 690 -5.91 -39.93 52.69
CA GLU A 690 -6.07 -41.17 51.90
C GLU A 690 -6.92 -40.95 50.62
N THR A 691 -8.24 -40.98 50.76
CA THR A 691 -9.24 -40.71 49.70
C THR A 691 -10.46 -39.96 50.26
N ARG A 692 -10.28 -39.28 51.40
CA ARG A 692 -11.31 -38.53 52.12
C ARG A 692 -11.07 -37.04 51.96
N GLY A 693 -12.15 -36.28 51.85
CA GLY A 693 -12.16 -34.86 52.20
C GLY A 693 -12.37 -34.70 53.71
N GLY A 694 -11.80 -33.66 54.30
CA GLY A 694 -11.95 -33.40 55.73
C GLY A 694 -11.68 -31.95 56.14
N LEU A 695 -12.20 -31.59 57.32
CA LEU A 695 -11.88 -30.35 58.00
C LEU A 695 -11.54 -30.69 59.45
N THR A 696 -10.33 -30.33 59.89
CA THR A 696 -9.85 -30.63 61.25
C THR A 696 -9.37 -29.39 61.98
N THR A 697 -9.33 -29.47 63.31
CA THR A 697 -8.40 -28.68 64.12
C THR A 697 -7.14 -29.48 64.41
N PHE A 698 -6.02 -28.81 64.71
CA PHE A 698 -4.70 -29.46 64.80
C PHE A 698 -4.48 -30.36 66.04
N ASN A 699 -5.56 -30.67 66.77
CA ASN A 699 -5.61 -31.62 67.89
C ASN A 699 -6.21 -33.00 67.49
N SER A 700 -6.69 -33.16 66.24
CA SER A 700 -7.06 -34.45 65.60
C SER A 700 -8.07 -35.35 66.34
N ASP A 701 -8.91 -34.78 67.20
CA ASP A 701 -10.00 -35.47 67.90
C ASP A 701 -11.16 -35.81 66.95
N ARG A 702 -11.60 -37.08 66.89
CA ARG A 702 -12.69 -37.56 66.02
C ARG A 702 -14.01 -36.79 66.17
N ASN A 703 -14.24 -36.17 67.32
CA ASN A 703 -15.42 -35.35 67.59
C ASN A 703 -15.31 -33.94 67.01
N GLN A 704 -14.08 -33.47 66.80
CA GLN A 704 -13.72 -32.12 66.31
C GLN A 704 -13.25 -32.13 64.85
N THR A 705 -12.92 -33.27 64.28
CA THR A 705 -12.67 -33.46 62.84
C THR A 705 -13.97 -33.84 62.11
N LEU A 706 -14.21 -33.26 60.94
CA LEU A 706 -15.17 -33.77 59.95
C LEU A 706 -14.40 -34.56 58.88
N TYR A 707 -14.89 -35.74 58.50
CA TYR A 707 -14.40 -36.49 57.33
C TYR A 707 -15.56 -37.02 56.50
N THR A 708 -15.36 -37.06 55.18
CA THR A 708 -16.19 -37.83 54.26
C THR A 708 -15.92 -39.34 54.36
N PRO A 709 -16.72 -40.19 53.70
CA PRO A 709 -16.28 -41.51 53.26
C PRO A 709 -14.91 -41.52 52.57
N LEU A 710 -14.31 -42.70 52.55
CA LEU A 710 -13.27 -43.08 51.58
C LEU A 710 -13.83 -42.96 50.15
N GLU A 711 -12.94 -42.90 49.17
CA GLU A 711 -13.25 -42.77 47.73
C GLU A 711 -14.03 -41.49 47.36
N PHE A 712 -14.06 -40.49 48.25
CA PHE A 712 -14.73 -39.20 48.01
C PHE A 712 -13.82 -38.16 47.36
N LEU A 713 -12.59 -38.01 47.86
CA LEU A 713 -11.54 -37.28 47.14
C LEU A 713 -10.69 -38.31 46.37
N GLY A 714 -10.37 -37.98 45.12
CA GLY A 714 -9.59 -38.85 44.25
C GLY A 714 -9.02 -38.09 43.06
N THR A 715 -8.37 -38.84 42.17
CA THR A 715 -7.49 -38.28 41.13
C THR A 715 -8.16 -37.96 39.80
N THR A 716 -9.42 -38.36 39.62
CA THR A 716 -10.10 -38.30 38.31
C THR A 716 -10.90 -37.02 38.10
N PHE A 717 -11.52 -36.47 39.15
CA PHE A 717 -12.39 -35.29 39.10
C PHE A 717 -12.24 -34.50 40.40
N PRO A 718 -12.38 -33.17 40.41
CA PRO A 718 -12.51 -32.42 41.65
C PRO A 718 -13.85 -32.67 42.32
N ASN A 719 -13.89 -32.45 43.64
CA ASN A 719 -15.14 -32.39 44.39
C ASN A 719 -15.19 -31.14 45.27
N GLU A 720 -16.40 -30.61 45.42
CA GLU A 720 -16.73 -29.57 46.38
C GLU A 720 -16.69 -30.14 47.80
N GLN A 721 -16.00 -29.48 48.71
CA GLN A 721 -16.14 -29.64 50.15
C GLN A 721 -16.72 -28.35 50.72
N PHE A 722 -17.96 -28.40 51.19
CA PHE A 722 -18.68 -27.24 51.72
C PHE A 722 -18.97 -27.46 53.21
N VAL A 723 -18.18 -26.86 54.09
CA VAL A 723 -18.45 -26.88 55.53
C VAL A 723 -19.20 -25.63 55.95
N THR A 724 -20.18 -25.79 56.84
CA THR A 724 -20.84 -24.69 57.55
C THR A 724 -20.77 -24.97 59.05
N TRP A 725 -20.30 -23.99 59.84
CA TRP A 725 -20.21 -24.03 61.30
C TRP A 725 -20.90 -22.84 61.96
N THR A 726 -21.77 -23.12 62.93
CA THR A 726 -22.57 -22.13 63.66
C THR A 726 -21.82 -21.34 64.74
N GLY A 727 -20.57 -21.68 65.06
CA GLY A 727 -19.77 -20.97 66.08
C GLY A 727 -20.24 -21.21 67.52
N GLY A 728 -19.60 -20.52 68.48
CA GLY A 728 -20.04 -20.41 69.88
C GLY A 728 -19.28 -21.25 70.92
N ILE A 729 -19.79 -21.27 72.16
CA ILE A 729 -19.30 -22.08 73.30
C ILE A 729 -20.40 -22.93 73.96
N THR A 730 -21.65 -22.78 73.52
CA THR A 730 -22.85 -23.39 74.13
C THR A 730 -23.79 -23.80 73.00
N ALA A 731 -24.36 -24.99 73.10
CA ALA A 731 -25.10 -25.65 72.01
C ALA A 731 -26.05 -24.71 71.22
N PRO A 732 -26.09 -24.82 69.87
CA PRO A 732 -25.68 -25.99 69.10
C PRO A 732 -24.18 -26.14 68.82
N ASN A 733 -23.45 -25.07 68.47
CA ASN A 733 -22.07 -25.13 67.94
C ASN A 733 -21.85 -26.20 66.85
N GLN A 734 -22.87 -26.60 66.10
CA GLN A 734 -22.79 -27.70 65.14
C GLN A 734 -22.09 -27.24 63.86
N ALA A 735 -21.16 -28.08 63.38
CA ALA A 735 -20.57 -27.99 62.04
C ALA A 735 -21.01 -29.19 61.21
N ARG A 736 -21.36 -28.96 59.94
CA ARG A 736 -21.71 -30.00 58.98
C ARG A 736 -20.93 -29.83 57.68
N MET A 737 -20.57 -30.95 57.07
CA MET A 737 -19.88 -31.00 55.77
C MET A 737 -20.83 -31.52 54.71
N TYR A 738 -20.95 -30.74 53.64
CA TYR A 738 -21.75 -31.01 52.46
C TYR A 738 -20.87 -31.13 51.22
N SER A 739 -21.42 -31.75 50.18
CA SER A 739 -20.91 -31.72 48.82
C SER A 739 -22.12 -31.89 47.90
N LYS A 740 -22.25 -31.03 46.87
CA LYS A 740 -23.30 -31.12 45.86
C LYS A 740 -24.70 -31.10 46.52
N MET A 741 -24.86 -30.20 47.50
CA MET A 741 -25.97 -30.06 48.46
C MET A 741 -26.24 -31.23 49.43
N LYS A 742 -25.61 -32.40 49.27
CA LYS A 742 -25.76 -33.55 50.16
C LYS A 742 -24.84 -33.47 51.36
N GLN A 743 -25.32 -33.81 52.56
CA GLN A 743 -24.45 -33.96 53.73
C GLN A 743 -23.60 -35.23 53.58
N VAL A 744 -22.27 -35.11 53.71
CA VAL A 744 -21.30 -36.17 53.38
C VAL A 744 -20.41 -36.61 54.54
N GLN A 745 -20.56 -36.05 55.75
CA GLN A 745 -19.73 -36.45 56.91
C GLN A 745 -20.06 -37.87 57.45
N GLN A 746 -19.07 -38.58 57.99
CA GLN A 746 -19.24 -39.93 58.59
C GLN A 746 -19.85 -39.90 60.01
N LEU A 747 -21.14 -39.57 60.11
CA LEU A 747 -21.91 -39.44 61.37
C LEU A 747 -21.76 -40.57 62.41
N ASN A 748 -21.32 -41.77 62.03
CA ASN A 748 -21.11 -42.90 62.94
C ASN A 748 -19.70 -42.98 63.58
N ASP A 749 -18.68 -42.35 62.98
CA ASP A 749 -17.29 -42.36 63.47
C ASP A 749 -16.67 -40.96 63.51
N TRP A 750 -16.35 -40.39 62.34
CA TRP A 750 -15.67 -39.10 62.19
C TRP A 750 -16.64 -37.99 61.78
N GLY A 751 -16.69 -36.90 62.53
CA GLY A 751 -17.63 -35.82 62.25
C GLY A 751 -19.05 -36.14 62.70
N LYS A 752 -19.18 -36.69 63.91
CA LYS A 752 -20.46 -36.76 64.63
C LYS A 752 -21.05 -35.36 64.81
N ASP A 753 -22.37 -35.26 64.86
CA ASP A 753 -23.14 -34.01 65.03
C ASP A 753 -23.06 -33.40 66.45
N ASN A 754 -21.93 -33.65 67.12
CA ASN A 754 -21.51 -33.08 68.40
C ASN A 754 -21.11 -31.61 68.23
N ALA A 755 -21.33 -30.81 69.28
CA ALA A 755 -20.84 -29.44 69.40
C ALA A 755 -19.32 -29.35 69.12
N LYS A 756 -18.92 -28.41 68.28
CA LYS A 756 -17.51 -28.14 67.98
C LYS A 756 -16.95 -27.07 68.93
N LEU A 757 -15.67 -27.20 69.27
CA LEU A 757 -14.94 -26.34 70.21
C LEU A 757 -13.76 -25.63 69.53
N TRP A 758 -13.86 -25.42 68.21
CA TRP A 758 -12.82 -24.82 67.39
C TRP A 758 -12.51 -23.38 67.83
N ASP A 759 -11.23 -23.06 68.05
CA ASP A 759 -10.81 -21.78 68.63
C ASP A 759 -9.57 -21.26 67.89
N THR A 760 -9.80 -20.58 66.77
CA THR A 760 -8.71 -20.17 65.87
C THR A 760 -8.13 -18.81 66.27
N GLY A 761 -6.87 -18.75 66.69
CA GLY A 761 -6.16 -17.50 66.91
C GLY A 761 -5.59 -16.89 65.62
N ASN A 762 -4.50 -16.14 65.75
CA ASN A 762 -3.73 -15.52 64.67
C ASN A 762 -2.26 -16.01 64.60
N ALA A 763 -1.85 -16.93 65.48
CA ALA A 763 -0.50 -17.49 65.49
C ALA A 763 -0.28 -18.40 64.29
N ASP A 764 0.99 -18.53 63.87
CA ASP A 764 1.46 -19.34 62.74
C ASP A 764 0.82 -19.04 61.36
N GLY A 765 0.02 -17.97 61.25
CA GLY A 765 -0.46 -17.39 59.98
C GLY A 765 -1.64 -18.10 59.32
N ALA A 766 -1.71 -17.96 57.99
CA ALA A 766 -2.69 -18.61 57.11
C ALA A 766 -2.00 -18.98 55.79
N ILE A 767 -2.23 -20.20 55.28
CA ILE A 767 -1.55 -20.71 54.09
C ILE A 767 -2.50 -21.56 53.23
N VAL A 768 -2.48 -21.31 51.91
CA VAL A 768 -3.06 -22.14 50.84
C VAL A 768 -2.02 -23.16 50.37
N GLY A 769 -2.45 -24.42 50.20
CA GLY A 769 -1.62 -25.52 49.72
C GLY A 769 -0.68 -26.15 50.75
N LYS A 770 -0.81 -25.83 52.06
CA LYS A 770 0.05 -26.36 53.12
C LYS A 770 -0.62 -26.32 54.50
N LEU A 771 -0.11 -27.16 55.42
CA LEU A 771 -0.35 -27.08 56.86
C LEU A 771 0.51 -26.00 57.55
N ILE A 772 -0.10 -25.17 58.41
CA ILE A 772 0.62 -24.29 59.35
C ILE A 772 1.08 -25.04 60.63
N PRO A 773 2.18 -24.61 61.31
CA PRO A 773 3.12 -23.57 60.88
C PRO A 773 3.92 -23.92 59.64
N GLU A 774 4.37 -22.87 58.94
CA GLU A 774 5.29 -22.94 57.80
C GLU A 774 6.56 -23.77 58.10
N THR A 775 6.99 -23.83 59.37
CA THR A 775 8.15 -24.62 59.81
C THR A 775 7.95 -26.14 59.72
N LYS A 776 6.72 -26.63 59.51
CA LYS A 776 6.48 -28.03 59.16
C LYS A 776 6.83 -28.28 57.69
N LYS A 777 7.54 -29.39 57.45
CA LYS A 777 8.02 -29.80 56.12
C LYS A 777 7.07 -30.74 55.37
N ASP A 778 5.98 -31.16 56.02
CA ASP A 778 5.03 -32.14 55.52
C ASP A 778 3.64 -31.52 55.34
N GLY A 779 2.80 -32.11 54.47
CA GLY A 779 1.41 -31.70 54.29
C GLY A 779 1.13 -30.67 53.18
N TYR A 780 2.09 -30.45 52.25
CA TYR A 780 1.88 -29.67 51.02
C TYR A 780 0.85 -30.34 50.11
N TRP A 781 -0.14 -29.61 49.61
CA TRP A 781 -1.14 -30.07 48.64
C TRP A 781 -0.48 -30.58 47.37
N LYS A 782 -0.80 -31.81 46.96
CA LYS A 782 -0.44 -32.33 45.63
C LYS A 782 -1.70 -32.46 44.79
N GLY A 783 -1.94 -31.55 43.86
CA GLY A 783 -3.18 -31.54 43.10
C GLY A 783 -3.48 -30.17 42.49
N THR A 784 -4.68 -30.03 41.95
CA THR A 784 -5.23 -28.72 41.57
C THR A 784 -6.16 -28.20 42.66
N ILE A 785 -6.20 -26.88 42.80
CA ILE A 785 -7.24 -26.18 43.55
C ILE A 785 -7.99 -25.35 42.50
N GLU A 786 -9.27 -25.64 42.35
CA GLU A 786 -10.15 -24.98 41.39
C GLU A 786 -10.78 -23.72 42.00
N GLU A 787 -11.17 -23.72 43.28
CA GLU A 787 -11.76 -22.55 43.95
C GLU A 787 -11.70 -22.67 45.48
N ILE A 788 -11.51 -21.54 46.18
CA ILE A 788 -11.63 -21.43 47.65
C ILE A 788 -12.54 -20.24 47.98
N ILE A 789 -13.56 -20.47 48.80
CA ILE A 789 -14.51 -19.44 49.28
C ILE A 789 -14.64 -19.56 50.80
N ILE A 790 -14.55 -18.45 51.53
CA ILE A 790 -14.74 -18.43 52.99
C ILE A 790 -15.69 -17.28 53.36
N TYR A 791 -16.57 -17.54 54.32
CA TYR A 791 -17.44 -16.56 54.97
C TYR A 791 -17.21 -16.58 56.49
N ASP A 792 -17.33 -15.43 57.15
CA ASP A 792 -17.28 -15.25 58.62
C ASP A 792 -18.65 -15.46 59.32
N ARG A 793 -19.58 -16.05 58.58
CA ARG A 793 -20.95 -16.39 58.99
C ARG A 793 -21.29 -17.81 58.54
N ALA A 794 -22.30 -18.42 59.18
CA ALA A 794 -22.83 -19.71 58.77
C ALA A 794 -23.85 -19.50 57.65
N LEU A 795 -23.63 -20.08 56.48
CA LEU A 795 -24.54 -19.96 55.34
C LEU A 795 -25.78 -20.86 55.47
N THR A 796 -26.91 -20.33 55.01
CA THR A 796 -28.20 -21.03 54.92
C THR A 796 -28.17 -22.18 53.89
N ASP A 797 -29.25 -22.96 53.82
CA ASP A 797 -29.41 -23.97 52.77
C ASP A 797 -29.63 -23.32 51.38
N GLU A 798 -30.31 -22.17 51.31
CA GLU A 798 -30.55 -21.42 50.07
C GLU A 798 -29.25 -20.83 49.50
N GLU A 799 -28.44 -20.16 50.33
CA GLU A 799 -27.13 -19.64 49.91
C GLU A 799 -26.17 -20.76 49.47
N ARG A 800 -26.22 -21.90 50.15
CA ARG A 800 -25.48 -23.10 49.73
C ARG A 800 -25.96 -23.60 48.38
N GLN A 801 -27.27 -23.62 48.14
CA GLN A 801 -27.84 -24.03 46.85
C GLN A 801 -27.35 -23.13 45.70
N LYS A 802 -27.24 -21.81 45.93
CA LYS A 802 -26.72 -20.84 44.94
C LYS A 802 -25.23 -21.06 44.67
N ILE A 803 -24.39 -21.11 45.71
CA ILE A 803 -22.94 -21.36 45.55
C ILE A 803 -22.67 -22.72 44.91
N SER A 804 -23.33 -23.79 45.38
CA SER A 804 -23.17 -25.13 44.79
C SER A 804 -23.70 -25.17 43.36
N THR A 805 -24.74 -24.40 42.99
CA THR A 805 -25.18 -24.26 41.59
C THR A 805 -24.09 -23.60 40.73
N TYR A 806 -23.56 -22.46 41.19
CA TYR A 806 -22.45 -21.75 40.54
C TYR A 806 -21.25 -22.69 40.28
N LEU A 807 -20.78 -23.39 41.32
CA LEU A 807 -19.65 -24.31 41.22
C LEU A 807 -19.98 -25.56 40.39
N ALA A 808 -21.23 -26.05 40.41
CA ALA A 808 -21.70 -27.18 39.60
C ALA A 808 -21.70 -26.88 38.10
N ILE A 809 -22.16 -25.68 37.71
CA ILE A 809 -22.11 -25.22 36.32
C ILE A 809 -20.66 -24.98 35.89
N LYS A 810 -19.89 -24.26 36.71
CA LYS A 810 -18.50 -23.88 36.42
C LYS A 810 -17.56 -25.07 36.27
N TYR A 811 -17.66 -26.06 37.16
CA TYR A 811 -16.78 -27.24 37.16
C TYR A 811 -17.46 -28.52 36.64
N GLY A 812 -18.66 -28.39 36.05
CA GLY A 812 -19.31 -29.42 35.26
C GLY A 812 -19.68 -30.68 36.04
N TYR A 813 -20.38 -30.55 37.18
CA TYR A 813 -20.85 -31.71 37.93
C TYR A 813 -22.32 -31.60 38.34
N THR A 814 -23.00 -32.74 38.47
CA THR A 814 -24.40 -32.77 38.91
C THR A 814 -24.50 -32.52 40.41
N LEU A 815 -25.34 -31.58 40.84
CA LEU A 815 -25.85 -31.51 42.22
C LEU A 815 -26.51 -32.84 42.57
N ASP A 816 -26.37 -33.35 43.81
CA ASP A 816 -26.86 -34.68 44.14
C ASP A 816 -28.39 -34.75 44.06
N GLN A 817 -28.91 -35.69 43.27
CA GLN A 817 -30.35 -35.86 43.03
C GLN A 817 -30.97 -37.02 43.83
N THR A 818 -30.39 -37.41 44.97
CA THR A 818 -31.04 -38.34 45.92
C THR A 818 -32.32 -37.72 46.49
N VAL A 819 -32.30 -36.40 46.67
CA VAL A 819 -33.47 -35.52 46.79
C VAL A 819 -33.38 -34.54 45.61
N PRO A 820 -34.48 -34.18 44.92
CA PRO A 820 -34.44 -33.27 43.78
C PRO A 820 -33.87 -31.89 44.16
N ASN A 821 -32.65 -31.61 43.74
CA ASN A 821 -31.93 -30.36 43.98
C ASN A 821 -31.91 -29.56 42.68
N SER A 822 -32.74 -28.51 42.61
CA SER A 822 -32.84 -27.59 41.47
C SER A 822 -31.65 -26.62 41.43
N TYR A 823 -31.38 -26.07 40.24
CA TYR A 823 -30.29 -25.11 40.02
C TYR A 823 -30.90 -23.71 40.01
N TYR A 824 -30.30 -22.76 40.72
CA TYR A 824 -30.74 -21.37 40.81
C TYR A 824 -29.62 -20.37 40.54
N ASP A 825 -29.97 -19.22 39.95
CA ASP A 825 -29.07 -18.09 39.75
C ASP A 825 -28.90 -17.23 41.02
N SER A 826 -28.10 -16.17 40.91
CA SER A 826 -27.93 -15.11 41.91
C SER A 826 -29.24 -14.44 42.38
N ASN A 827 -30.32 -14.54 41.61
CA ASN A 827 -31.63 -13.96 41.91
C ASN A 827 -32.66 -15.01 42.38
N LEU A 828 -32.25 -16.27 42.60
CA LEU A 828 -33.08 -17.43 42.93
C LEU A 828 -34.09 -17.85 41.84
N ASN A 829 -33.90 -17.44 40.58
CA ASN A 829 -34.69 -17.98 39.46
C ASN A 829 -34.21 -19.39 39.08
N THR A 830 -35.14 -20.26 38.67
CA THR A 830 -34.85 -21.67 38.38
C THR A 830 -34.15 -21.86 37.03
N ILE A 831 -32.84 -22.07 37.05
CA ILE A 831 -32.04 -22.48 35.89
C ILE A 831 -32.49 -23.88 35.42
N TRP A 832 -32.54 -24.84 36.34
CA TRP A 832 -32.99 -26.22 36.08
C TRP A 832 -33.91 -26.72 37.18
N ASP A 833 -35.12 -27.12 36.80
CA ASP A 833 -36.11 -27.66 37.74
C ASP A 833 -35.93 -29.17 37.89
N SER A 834 -35.33 -29.60 38.99
CA SER A 834 -35.12 -31.04 39.27
C SER A 834 -36.41 -31.77 39.68
N GLN A 835 -37.48 -31.06 40.04
CA GLN A 835 -38.80 -31.66 40.33
C GLN A 835 -39.56 -31.95 39.03
N SER A 836 -39.55 -31.02 38.07
CA SER A 836 -40.13 -31.25 36.73
C SER A 836 -39.29 -32.21 35.89
N ASN A 837 -37.96 -32.26 36.08
CA ASN A 837 -37.05 -33.09 35.28
C ASN A 837 -36.53 -34.34 36.03
N THR A 838 -37.31 -34.93 36.94
CA THR A 838 -36.95 -36.11 37.76
C THR A 838 -36.44 -37.35 36.98
N ALA A 839 -36.72 -37.45 35.68
CA ALA A 839 -36.22 -38.52 34.81
C ALA A 839 -34.83 -38.25 34.19
N TYR A 840 -34.24 -37.07 34.40
CA TYR A 840 -33.04 -36.56 33.71
C TYR A 840 -31.96 -36.07 34.70
N THR A 841 -31.70 -36.87 35.73
CA THR A 841 -30.93 -36.50 36.94
C THR A 841 -29.43 -36.80 36.87
N ARG A 842 -28.87 -36.99 35.67
CA ARG A 842 -27.44 -37.31 35.47
C ARG A 842 -26.75 -36.32 34.53
N ARG A 843 -25.48 -36.03 34.83
CA ARG A 843 -24.55 -35.25 33.97
C ARG A 843 -25.15 -33.91 33.55
N ILE A 844 -25.75 -33.23 34.52
CA ILE A 844 -26.39 -31.94 34.29
C ILE A 844 -25.28 -30.93 33.93
N THR A 845 -25.39 -30.36 32.74
CA THR A 845 -24.36 -29.53 32.08
C THR A 845 -25.01 -28.22 31.62
N SER A 846 -24.39 -27.07 31.89
CA SER A 846 -24.90 -25.75 31.46
C SER A 846 -23.82 -24.88 30.85
N ILE A 847 -24.21 -24.08 29.87
CA ILE A 847 -23.57 -22.81 29.52
C ILE A 847 -24.48 -21.67 30.02
N GLY A 848 -23.94 -20.47 30.22
CA GLY A 848 -24.70 -19.34 30.74
C GLY A 848 -23.87 -18.24 31.39
N ARG A 849 -24.56 -17.17 31.79
CA ARG A 849 -24.01 -15.96 32.43
C ARG A 849 -24.88 -15.52 33.60
N ASP A 850 -24.22 -15.14 34.68
CA ASP A 850 -24.80 -14.55 35.89
C ASP A 850 -23.75 -13.63 36.51
N ASP A 851 -23.92 -12.32 36.32
CA ASP A 851 -22.92 -11.29 36.64
C ASP A 851 -22.78 -11.12 38.17
N GLN A 852 -23.90 -11.09 38.90
CA GLN A 852 -23.88 -11.08 40.37
C GLN A 852 -23.36 -12.41 40.93
N GLY A 853 -23.56 -13.51 40.19
CA GLY A 853 -22.98 -14.82 40.44
C GLY A 853 -21.49 -14.97 40.14
N GLY A 854 -20.89 -14.01 39.43
CA GLY A 854 -19.50 -14.09 38.96
C GLY A 854 -19.25 -15.22 37.96
N LEU A 855 -20.24 -15.54 37.11
CA LEU A 855 -20.24 -16.70 36.22
C LEU A 855 -20.36 -16.33 34.75
N LEU A 856 -19.44 -16.83 33.92
CA LEU A 856 -19.53 -16.82 32.46
C LEU A 856 -19.03 -18.15 31.91
N GLN A 857 -19.94 -19.10 31.69
CA GLN A 857 -19.65 -20.42 31.15
C GLN A 857 -20.05 -20.46 29.67
N LYS A 858 -19.07 -20.32 28.76
CA LYS A 858 -19.26 -20.29 27.31
C LYS A 858 -19.25 -21.69 26.68
N GLN A 859 -18.58 -22.66 27.35
CA GLN A 859 -18.51 -24.06 26.92
C GLN A 859 -18.58 -25.00 28.13
N ALA A 860 -19.19 -26.18 28.00
CA ALA A 860 -19.33 -27.11 29.12
C ALA A 860 -19.42 -28.59 28.69
N LYS A 861 -18.94 -29.46 29.59
CA LYS A 861 -19.07 -30.92 29.54
C LYS A 861 -19.10 -31.46 30.97
N ALA A 862 -20.18 -32.15 31.34
CA ALA A 862 -20.25 -32.92 32.58
C ALA A 862 -19.02 -33.83 32.77
N GLN A 863 -18.42 -33.79 33.94
CA GLN A 863 -17.18 -34.50 34.28
C GLN A 863 -17.44 -35.96 34.70
N GLU A 864 -18.67 -36.34 35.06
CA GLU A 864 -18.94 -37.70 35.57
C GLU A 864 -18.78 -38.79 34.50
N GLN A 865 -18.46 -40.00 34.97
CA GLN A 865 -18.16 -41.15 34.12
C GLN A 865 -19.24 -41.41 33.05
N GLY A 866 -18.78 -41.66 31.83
CA GLY A 866 -19.64 -41.92 30.67
C GLY A 866 -20.31 -40.67 30.09
N SER A 867 -19.86 -39.46 30.45
CA SER A 867 -20.18 -38.23 29.74
C SER A 867 -19.61 -38.22 28.32
N ILE A 868 -20.47 -37.96 27.34
CA ILE A 868 -20.16 -38.01 25.90
C ILE A 868 -20.58 -36.76 25.13
N VAL A 869 -21.37 -35.87 25.75
CA VAL A 869 -21.84 -34.62 25.14
C VAL A 869 -21.05 -33.47 25.74
N THR A 870 -20.35 -32.74 24.88
CA THR A 870 -19.89 -31.37 25.14
C THR A 870 -20.96 -30.43 24.58
N MET A 871 -21.00 -29.17 25.03
CA MET A 871 -21.62 -28.10 24.26
C MET A 871 -20.78 -26.82 24.33
N ALA A 872 -20.85 -26.03 23.27
CA ALA A 872 -20.17 -24.73 23.16
C ALA A 872 -21.08 -23.71 22.49
N LEU A 873 -21.04 -22.47 22.97
CA LEU A 873 -21.62 -21.33 22.28
C LEU A 873 -20.81 -21.01 21.01
N GLY A 874 -21.49 -20.77 19.89
CA GLY A 874 -20.86 -20.51 18.58
C GLY A 874 -20.82 -21.73 17.66
N ASP A 875 -19.84 -21.76 16.76
CA ASP A 875 -19.74 -22.74 15.66
C ASP A 875 -18.85 -23.95 15.95
N ARG A 876 -18.04 -23.92 17.02
CA ARG A 876 -17.05 -24.94 17.36
C ARG A 876 -16.82 -25.05 18.87
N ILE A 877 -16.11 -26.10 19.28
CA ILE A 877 -15.61 -26.27 20.64
C ILE A 877 -14.14 -25.85 20.65
N GLU A 878 -13.82 -24.82 21.45
CA GLU A 878 -12.45 -24.34 21.70
C GLU A 878 -11.81 -25.08 22.89
N ASN A 879 -10.47 -25.01 23.00
CA ASN A 879 -9.70 -25.75 24.01
C ASN A 879 -9.98 -25.33 25.47
N THR A 880 -10.39 -24.08 25.70
CA THR A 880 -10.63 -23.49 27.03
C THR A 880 -11.89 -22.62 27.02
N ASN A 881 -12.39 -22.23 28.20
CA ASN A 881 -13.56 -21.34 28.30
C ASN A 881 -13.19 -19.90 27.87
N SER A 882 -11.97 -19.47 28.19
CA SER A 882 -11.37 -18.19 27.80
C SER A 882 -11.18 -18.05 26.28
N ALA A 883 -10.75 -19.12 25.60
CA ALA A 883 -10.52 -19.12 24.16
C ALA A 883 -11.80 -18.92 23.34
N ASN A 884 -12.98 -19.32 23.85
CA ASN A 884 -14.24 -19.10 23.16
C ASN A 884 -14.64 -17.60 23.23
N GLN A 885 -14.72 -16.97 22.05
CA GLN A 885 -14.98 -15.53 21.88
C GLN A 885 -16.48 -15.19 21.68
N ASN A 886 -17.39 -16.12 21.98
CA ASN A 886 -18.84 -15.88 21.87
C ASN A 886 -19.40 -15.55 23.26
N ASP A 887 -20.18 -14.48 23.36
CA ASP A 887 -20.74 -14.00 24.63
C ASP A 887 -22.24 -14.31 24.80
N VAL A 888 -22.65 -14.51 26.05
CA VAL A 888 -24.07 -14.56 26.45
C VAL A 888 -24.53 -13.13 26.71
N VAL A 889 -25.44 -12.62 25.86
CA VAL A 889 -25.86 -11.21 25.85
C VAL A 889 -26.57 -10.81 27.14
N ASN A 890 -27.51 -11.64 27.60
CA ASN A 890 -28.33 -11.36 28.78
C ASN A 890 -27.66 -11.86 30.07
N ASP A 891 -27.87 -11.13 31.17
CA ASP A 891 -27.62 -11.61 32.53
C ASP A 891 -28.69 -12.64 32.98
N SER A 892 -28.39 -13.43 34.03
CA SER A 892 -29.23 -14.53 34.55
C SER A 892 -29.70 -15.52 33.45
N SER A 893 -28.82 -15.78 32.47
CA SER A 893 -29.17 -16.44 31.19
C SER A 893 -28.43 -17.76 31.00
N PHE A 894 -29.17 -18.84 30.76
CA PHE A 894 -28.65 -20.21 30.80
C PHE A 894 -29.29 -21.15 29.78
N PHE A 895 -28.45 -21.98 29.16
CA PHE A 895 -28.84 -23.16 28.40
C PHE A 895 -28.27 -24.40 29.11
N ILE A 896 -29.16 -25.26 29.61
CA ILE A 896 -28.82 -26.39 30.47
C ILE A 896 -29.47 -27.68 29.96
N PHE A 897 -28.77 -28.81 30.08
CA PHE A 897 -29.33 -30.13 29.84
C PHE A 897 -29.00 -31.12 30.96
N GLY A 898 -29.84 -32.15 31.10
CA GLY A 898 -29.58 -33.34 31.91
C GLY A 898 -29.96 -34.62 31.16
N ASP A 899 -29.42 -35.78 31.56
CA ASP A 899 -29.65 -37.06 30.90
C ASP A 899 -30.25 -38.14 31.82
N ASN A 900 -30.93 -39.11 31.19
CA ASN A 900 -31.70 -40.17 31.87
C ASN A 900 -30.87 -41.34 32.42
N GLY A 901 -29.54 -41.25 32.41
CA GLY A 901 -28.62 -42.26 32.94
C GLY A 901 -28.47 -43.53 32.10
N ALA A 902 -29.23 -43.71 31.02
CA ALA A 902 -29.22 -44.94 30.23
C ALA A 902 -27.93 -45.12 29.39
N ALA A 903 -27.83 -46.26 28.71
CA ALA A 903 -26.66 -46.63 27.92
C ALA A 903 -26.41 -45.67 26.75
N ALA A 904 -25.14 -45.40 26.46
CA ALA A 904 -24.71 -44.67 25.27
C ALA A 904 -24.77 -45.53 23.98
N GLU A 905 -25.36 -46.72 24.05
CA GLU A 905 -25.39 -47.69 22.97
C GLU A 905 -26.55 -47.42 22.02
N PHE A 906 -26.28 -47.49 20.72
CA PHE A 906 -27.27 -47.33 19.66
C PHE A 906 -28.03 -48.66 19.47
N LYS A 907 -29.05 -48.90 20.30
CA LYS A 907 -29.83 -50.15 20.35
C LYS A 907 -31.31 -50.00 20.01
N THR A 908 -31.90 -48.80 20.16
CA THR A 908 -33.32 -48.59 19.87
C THR A 908 -33.55 -48.46 18.36
N SER A 909 -34.17 -49.44 17.72
CA SER A 909 -34.55 -49.35 16.30
C SER A 909 -35.47 -48.15 16.02
N LEU A 910 -35.11 -47.36 15.02
CA LEU A 910 -35.85 -46.19 14.56
C LEU A 910 -36.01 -46.26 13.03
N THR A 911 -37.17 -45.88 12.50
CA THR A 911 -37.40 -45.80 11.05
C THR A 911 -37.57 -44.34 10.64
N LYS A 912 -36.74 -43.86 9.72
CA LYS A 912 -36.81 -42.51 9.16
C LYS A 912 -36.96 -42.61 7.64
N GLY A 913 -38.19 -42.50 7.14
CA GLY A 913 -38.50 -42.82 5.74
C GLY A 913 -38.19 -44.29 5.46
N ALA A 914 -37.27 -44.56 4.53
CA ALA A 914 -36.80 -45.92 4.22
C ALA A 914 -35.63 -46.38 5.11
N GLU A 915 -35.00 -45.49 5.87
CA GLU A 915 -33.80 -45.79 6.64
C GLU A 915 -34.12 -46.55 7.94
N LYS A 916 -33.44 -47.68 8.14
CA LYS A 916 -33.40 -48.40 9.42
C LYS A 916 -32.22 -47.89 10.23
N LEU A 917 -32.49 -46.94 11.12
CA LEU A 917 -31.51 -46.33 12.02
C LEU A 917 -31.55 -47.02 13.39
N LEU A 918 -30.47 -46.89 14.14
CA LEU A 918 -30.44 -47.19 15.56
C LEU A 918 -30.27 -45.88 16.32
N ARG A 919 -31.13 -45.63 17.31
CA ARG A 919 -31.04 -44.51 18.24
C ARG A 919 -30.36 -44.99 19.52
N MET A 920 -29.56 -44.10 20.11
CA MET A 920 -29.07 -44.22 21.48
C MET A 920 -30.23 -44.39 22.47
N GLU A 921 -30.01 -45.19 23.52
CA GLU A 921 -30.99 -45.39 24.61
C GLU A 921 -31.03 -44.22 25.59
N ARG A 922 -29.87 -43.59 25.82
CA ARG A 922 -29.77 -42.32 26.55
C ARG A 922 -30.50 -41.19 25.85
N LEU A 923 -31.32 -40.48 26.63
CA LEU A 923 -32.04 -39.30 26.23
C LEU A 923 -31.58 -38.10 27.05
N TYR A 924 -31.42 -36.97 26.39
CA TYR A 924 -31.10 -35.68 27.01
C TYR A 924 -32.37 -34.80 26.99
N LYS A 925 -32.52 -33.99 28.04
CA LYS A 925 -33.59 -33.01 28.21
C LYS A 925 -32.96 -31.64 28.38
N VAL A 926 -33.33 -30.70 27.50
CA VAL A 926 -32.91 -29.30 27.57
C VAL A 926 -33.94 -28.47 28.35
N GLN A 927 -33.45 -27.51 29.11
CA GLN A 927 -34.18 -26.38 29.69
C GLN A 927 -33.40 -25.08 29.39
N LYS A 928 -34.12 -23.96 29.31
CA LYS A 928 -33.58 -22.62 29.07
C LYS A 928 -34.11 -21.68 30.15
N SER A 929 -33.28 -20.75 30.62
CA SER A 929 -33.69 -19.60 31.45
C SER A 929 -33.09 -18.33 30.84
N ASN A 930 -33.91 -17.29 30.64
CA ASN A 930 -33.56 -15.99 30.02
C ASN A 930 -32.72 -16.03 28.71
N TRP A 931 -32.76 -17.16 27.98
CA TRP A 931 -31.81 -17.49 26.92
C TRP A 931 -32.33 -17.15 25.52
N ASP A 932 -31.66 -16.22 24.86
CA ASP A 932 -31.91 -15.88 23.45
C ASP A 932 -31.43 -16.98 22.49
N GLU A 933 -32.09 -17.11 21.33
CA GLU A 933 -31.74 -18.15 20.35
C GLU A 933 -30.39 -17.88 19.67
N ALA A 934 -29.34 -18.52 20.19
CA ALA A 934 -27.97 -18.49 19.69
C ALA A 934 -27.54 -19.84 19.09
N GLN A 935 -26.49 -19.82 18.25
CA GLN A 935 -25.89 -21.05 17.72
C GLN A 935 -25.13 -21.80 18.81
N ILE A 936 -25.35 -23.11 18.92
CA ILE A 936 -24.69 -24.00 19.87
C ILE A 936 -24.17 -25.23 19.11
N THR A 937 -22.89 -25.54 19.29
CA THR A 937 -22.25 -26.77 18.79
C THR A 937 -22.22 -27.84 19.88
N ILE A 938 -22.37 -29.10 19.48
CA ILE A 938 -22.55 -30.30 20.34
C ILE A 938 -21.73 -31.46 19.77
#